data_AF-A0AAD9LK25-F1
#
_entry.id   AF-A0AAD9LK25-F1
#
_cell.length_a   1.000
_cell.length_b   1.000
_cell.length_c   1.000
_cell.angle_alpha   90.00
_cell.angle_beta   90.00
_cell.angle_gamma   90.00
#
_symmetry.space_group_name_H-M   'P 1'
#
loop_
_entity.id
_entity.type
_entity.pdbx_description
1 polymer ?
#
loop_
_entity_poly.entity_id
_entity_poly.type
_entity_poly.pdbx_seq_one_letter_code
_entity_poly.pdbx_strand_id
1 'polypeptide(L)'
;MPLSLKDDESPLESAKLTAESNSTRRLTANTLNLFRSINRKGMRGFLEGGVFSLSTPTVCADHCDADPLCLSFDFETVSLDCYISHTDRYAHPEAFLDFPTGVYYEWQGVVDPPEIEPKGGQFNTQVVVRLLTAKLGAAIHYQVIALTDLASTDLSAAALFGSGTTFRTAASGDIITLPTYSCQLFAIAVKEGMDDSALVVSDEFLIYPSKFLYLVPYFNGGFHGLVTQIELDLKGKKRPRPARFLEFSDYETPNGIGPYEDQVAVIDLAAKDSTLKGFLGGFTAFSKATFVNETYLVPAVDDQHYQTTTWRVILKSQYTESATHSGFGTPAEIDQNVEYLYLVPYYNGVAYGSKVLRVLALTFSSATPIVETIDLNTVDNSLKGFGSAFTYGSYGYLVPRENEMGLFGKLVRFRIDNFASTSLEVLDLASINTRYVGFSSAITYGKYAYLVPFQRPLQGDELTTNLREFPVSNSGLIVRVDLSTFRVAGSLDLATIHSDLCGFSGAVTVANFAYFVPYMRVKQPDSEEVNPYSGLVARVDLRDFRSVQYLDLTLVNVNLRGFMKGFAYRHYVFLVPHRSQFYDLKGSTQSGKVARIDTTNFSPSGVSFLDLTTALRSQVPDFADSHLRGFNGGVVSGKYGFFVPYFNGATFSGKVCRINLDKFEEVQTLDLTQFDSRLRGFSDGILSKVQETLEANLFDEFEVRVGTTDPYDYTY
;
A
#
# COMPACT_ATOMS: atom_id res chain seq x y z
N MET A 1 21.61 -2.38 -77.89
CA MET A 1 22.76 -2.04 -78.76
C MET A 1 22.25 -1.20 -79.92
N PRO A 2 22.95 -0.15 -80.37
CA PRO A 2 24.17 0.49 -79.83
C PRO A 2 23.88 1.91 -79.29
N LEU A 3 24.55 2.46 -78.27
CA LEU A 3 25.99 2.73 -78.03
C LEU A 3 26.57 3.93 -78.82
N SER A 4 27.28 4.78 -78.06
CA SER A 4 28.34 5.73 -78.42
C SER A 4 27.88 7.18 -78.62
N LEU A 5 28.11 8.15 -77.71
CA LEU A 5 29.29 8.65 -76.95
C LEU A 5 29.78 9.99 -77.55
N LYS A 6 29.88 11.00 -76.66
CA LYS A 6 30.90 12.08 -76.58
C LYS A 6 30.80 13.25 -77.57
N ASP A 7 31.07 14.52 -77.24
CA ASP A 7 31.70 15.21 -76.09
C ASP A 7 31.26 16.71 -76.09
N ASP A 8 31.41 17.38 -74.93
CA ASP A 8 31.70 18.82 -74.63
C ASP A 8 31.01 19.94 -75.44
N GLU A 9 30.43 21.02 -74.89
CA GLU A 9 30.84 21.91 -73.79
C GLU A 9 29.69 22.95 -73.54
N SER A 10 29.74 23.68 -72.43
CA SER A 10 28.70 24.47 -71.72
C SER A 10 27.84 25.48 -72.54
N PRO A 11 26.67 25.97 -72.05
CA PRO A 11 26.63 26.93 -70.93
C PRO A 11 25.41 26.86 -69.98
N LEU A 12 25.64 27.33 -68.74
CA LEU A 12 24.70 27.98 -67.81
C LEU A 12 23.19 27.64 -67.97
N GLU A 13 22.64 26.78 -67.11
CA GLU A 13 21.20 26.77 -66.86
C GLU A 13 20.83 26.47 -65.41
N SER A 14 19.85 27.26 -64.97
CA SER A 14 19.04 27.17 -63.77
C SER A 14 18.45 25.78 -63.53
N ALA A 15 18.49 25.32 -62.28
CA ALA A 15 17.65 24.23 -61.80
C ALA A 15 16.73 24.73 -60.66
N LYS A 16 15.42 24.60 -60.92
CA LYS A 16 14.32 24.62 -59.94
C LYS A 16 14.09 23.19 -59.43
N LEU A 17 13.55 23.11 -58.20
CA LEU A 17 12.85 22.02 -57.47
C LEU A 17 13.64 21.61 -56.21
N THR A 18 13.25 22.07 -55.02
CA THR A 18 12.02 21.65 -54.32
C THR A 18 11.23 22.82 -53.72
N ALA A 19 9.91 22.83 -53.92
CA ALA A 19 9.00 23.75 -53.25
C ALA A 19 8.71 23.25 -51.84
N GLU A 20 9.38 23.83 -50.85
CA GLU A 20 8.96 23.80 -49.45
C GLU A 20 7.61 24.51 -49.34
N SER A 21 6.61 23.82 -48.78
CA SER A 21 5.33 24.44 -48.46
C SER A 21 5.54 25.44 -47.33
N ASN A 22 5.28 26.72 -47.64
CA ASN A 22 5.12 27.85 -46.72
C ASN A 22 5.01 27.48 -45.23
N SER A 23 6.12 27.55 -44.50
CA SER A 23 6.09 27.79 -43.07
C SER A 23 5.86 29.28 -42.85
N THR A 24 4.63 29.63 -42.49
CA THR A 24 4.35 30.90 -41.84
C THR A 24 5.31 31.08 -40.66
N ARG A 25 6.19 32.08 -40.76
CA ARG A 25 7.01 32.61 -39.65
C ARG A 25 6.13 32.75 -38.39
N ARG A 26 6.32 31.88 -37.40
CA ARG A 26 5.89 32.14 -36.02
C ARG A 26 6.87 33.16 -35.44
N LEU A 27 6.37 34.34 -35.10
CA LEU A 27 7.07 35.32 -34.27
C LEU A 27 7.43 34.65 -32.93
N THR A 28 8.71 34.68 -32.55
CA THR A 28 9.16 34.29 -31.22
C THR A 28 8.58 35.28 -30.20
N ALA A 29 7.76 34.80 -29.27
CA ALA A 29 7.20 35.63 -28.20
C ALA A 29 8.34 36.11 -27.27
N ASN A 30 8.31 37.38 -26.87
CA ASN A 30 9.24 37.97 -25.89
C ASN A 30 8.82 37.52 -24.48
N THR A 31 9.71 36.83 -23.73
CA THR A 31 9.47 36.31 -22.37
C THR A 31 9.02 37.41 -21.40
N LEU A 32 9.42 38.66 -21.63
CA LEU A 32 8.98 39.81 -20.86
C LEU A 32 7.45 40.00 -20.87
N ASN A 33 6.75 39.49 -21.89
CA ASN A 33 5.28 39.54 -21.98
C ASN A 33 4.59 38.63 -20.95
N LEU A 34 5.33 37.70 -20.33
CA LEU A 34 4.84 36.91 -19.20
C LEU A 34 4.80 37.73 -17.90
N PHE A 35 5.25 38.99 -17.92
CA PHE A 35 5.34 39.84 -16.75
C PHE A 35 4.53 41.13 -16.90
N ARG A 36 3.85 41.50 -15.82
CA ARG A 36 3.25 42.81 -15.66
C ARG A 36 4.24 43.76 -15.00
N SER A 37 4.50 44.90 -15.65
CA SER A 37 5.39 45.91 -15.09
C SER A 37 4.65 46.95 -14.23
N ILE A 38 5.29 47.37 -13.15
CA ILE A 38 4.84 48.45 -12.26
C ILE A 38 6.02 49.39 -12.03
N ASN A 39 5.91 50.61 -12.55
CA ASN A 39 6.96 51.61 -12.44
C ASN A 39 7.13 52.12 -11.01
N ARG A 40 8.37 52.46 -10.65
CA ARG A 40 8.76 53.08 -9.38
C ARG A 40 8.47 52.22 -8.16
N LYS A 41 8.49 50.91 -8.33
CA LYS A 41 8.21 49.91 -7.31
C LYS A 41 9.27 48.82 -7.35
N GLY A 42 9.44 48.14 -6.22
CA GLY A 42 10.21 46.91 -6.16
C GLY A 42 10.05 46.15 -4.84
N MET A 43 10.58 44.95 -4.77
CA MET A 43 10.54 44.06 -3.61
C MET A 43 11.82 44.19 -2.78
N ARG A 44 11.71 44.74 -1.57
CA ARG A 44 12.86 44.93 -0.69
C ARG A 44 13.10 43.71 0.21
N GLY A 45 14.34 43.21 0.20
CA GLY A 45 14.79 42.16 1.11
C GLY A 45 14.65 40.72 0.59
N PHE A 46 14.13 40.55 -0.63
CA PHE A 46 13.90 39.25 -1.26
C PHE A 46 14.71 39.16 -2.56
N LEU A 47 15.86 38.49 -2.51
CA LEU A 47 16.84 38.38 -3.61
C LEU A 47 17.30 36.93 -3.79
N GLU A 48 16.43 35.98 -3.50
CA GLU A 48 16.76 34.55 -3.42
C GLU A 48 17.20 33.97 -4.77
N GLY A 49 16.66 34.50 -5.88
CA GLY A 49 17.05 34.11 -7.23
C GLY A 49 18.34 34.79 -7.72
N GLY A 50 18.93 35.68 -6.91
CA GLY A 50 20.21 36.33 -7.18
C GLY A 50 20.09 37.69 -7.86
N VAL A 51 21.26 38.28 -8.10
CA VAL A 51 21.42 39.62 -8.71
C VAL A 51 22.24 39.49 -10.00
N PHE A 52 21.73 40.04 -11.10
CA PHE A 52 22.37 39.99 -12.41
C PHE A 52 22.62 41.41 -12.93
N SER A 53 23.89 41.80 -13.01
CA SER A 53 24.29 43.14 -13.48
C SER A 53 24.40 43.23 -15.00
N LEU A 54 24.34 44.46 -15.53
CA LEU A 54 24.41 44.77 -16.97
C LEU A 54 23.34 44.01 -17.79
N SER A 55 22.14 43.90 -17.22
CA SER A 55 21.04 43.16 -17.80
C SER A 55 20.10 44.07 -18.61
N THR A 56 19.12 43.47 -19.26
CA THR A 56 17.94 44.16 -19.81
C THR A 56 16.69 43.53 -19.20
N PRO A 57 15.53 44.20 -19.21
CA PRO A 57 14.30 43.60 -18.70
C PRO A 57 13.97 42.24 -19.33
N THR A 58 14.24 42.05 -20.62
CA THR A 58 14.02 40.75 -21.28
C THR A 58 14.98 39.68 -20.75
N VAL A 59 16.26 39.99 -20.56
CA VAL A 59 17.23 39.03 -19.98
C VAL A 59 16.89 38.69 -18.53
N CYS A 60 16.40 39.67 -17.76
CA CYS A 60 15.82 39.42 -16.44
C CYS A 60 14.65 38.44 -16.48
N ALA A 61 13.71 38.66 -17.41
CA ALA A 61 12.57 37.78 -17.59
C ALA A 61 13.00 36.36 -17.98
N ASP A 62 14.01 36.21 -18.84
CA ASP A 62 14.56 34.89 -19.21
C ASP A 62 15.22 34.18 -18.01
N HIS A 63 15.93 34.91 -17.15
CA HIS A 63 16.48 34.35 -15.91
C HIS A 63 15.39 33.92 -14.93
N CYS A 64 14.33 34.73 -14.80
CA CYS A 64 13.19 34.41 -13.96
C CYS A 64 12.38 33.23 -14.52
N ASP A 65 12.18 33.11 -15.84
CA ASP A 65 11.48 31.98 -16.48
C ASP A 65 12.25 30.65 -16.33
N ALA A 66 13.58 30.71 -16.34
CA ALA A 66 14.43 29.55 -16.08
C ALA A 66 14.47 29.11 -14.61
N ASP A 67 14.08 29.99 -13.67
CA ASP A 67 14.03 29.70 -12.24
C ASP A 67 12.58 29.37 -11.81
N PRO A 68 12.25 28.09 -11.52
CA PRO A 68 10.88 27.67 -11.20
C PRO A 68 10.32 28.35 -9.94
N LEU A 69 11.17 28.86 -9.05
CA LEU A 69 10.77 29.55 -7.83
C LEU A 69 10.55 31.04 -8.05
N CYS A 70 10.96 31.60 -9.19
CA CYS A 70 10.79 33.02 -9.45
C CYS A 70 9.31 33.40 -9.53
N LEU A 71 8.97 34.51 -8.86
CA LEU A 71 7.63 35.08 -8.84
C LEU A 71 7.63 36.54 -9.29
N SER A 72 8.75 37.24 -9.12
CA SER A 72 8.93 38.59 -9.63
C SER A 72 10.40 38.96 -9.74
N PHE A 73 10.68 40.07 -10.41
CA PHE A 73 12.00 40.67 -10.40
C PHE A 73 11.92 42.21 -10.42
N ASP A 74 12.91 42.86 -9.83
CA ASP A 74 13.12 44.29 -9.97
C ASP A 74 14.20 44.56 -11.02
N PHE A 75 13.96 45.51 -11.90
CA PHE A 75 14.98 46.04 -12.82
C PHE A 75 15.30 47.48 -12.47
N GLU A 76 16.56 47.74 -12.10
CA GLU A 76 17.05 49.08 -11.79
C GLU A 76 17.52 49.79 -13.07
N THR A 77 16.86 50.89 -13.42
CA THR A 77 17.07 51.56 -14.71
C THR A 77 18.37 52.35 -14.83
N VAL A 78 19.00 52.70 -13.70
CA VAL A 78 20.27 53.44 -13.67
C VAL A 78 21.48 52.50 -13.69
N SER A 79 21.50 51.48 -12.83
CA SER A 79 22.62 50.53 -12.76
C SER A 79 22.49 49.34 -13.71
N LEU A 80 21.31 49.15 -14.31
CA LEU A 80 20.98 47.99 -15.17
C LEU A 80 21.10 46.66 -14.42
N ASP A 81 20.87 46.69 -13.10
CA ASP A 81 20.86 45.50 -12.27
C ASP A 81 19.47 44.87 -12.24
N CYS A 82 19.48 43.55 -12.24
CA CYS A 82 18.31 42.70 -12.10
C CYS A 82 18.31 42.04 -10.73
N TYR A 83 17.18 42.05 -10.04
CA TYR A 83 17.02 41.47 -8.72
C TYR A 83 15.90 40.43 -8.78
N ILE A 84 16.23 39.14 -8.75
CA ILE A 84 15.25 38.06 -8.88
C ILE A 84 14.71 37.68 -7.49
N SER A 85 13.39 37.65 -7.34
CA SER A 85 12.71 37.35 -6.08
C SER A 85 11.84 36.09 -6.21
N HIS A 86 11.93 35.21 -5.20
CA HIS A 86 11.03 34.03 -5.08
C HIS A 86 9.69 34.37 -4.40
N THR A 87 9.30 35.64 -4.46
CA THR A 87 8.07 36.16 -3.86
C THR A 87 7.43 37.24 -4.75
N ASP A 88 6.25 37.71 -4.37
CA ASP A 88 5.49 38.76 -5.03
C ASP A 88 4.81 39.67 -3.99
N ARG A 89 4.16 40.73 -4.47
CA ARG A 89 3.45 41.69 -3.61
C ARG A 89 2.20 41.13 -2.92
N TYR A 90 1.68 39.98 -3.33
CA TYR A 90 0.53 39.35 -2.68
C TYR A 90 0.99 38.51 -1.48
N ALA A 91 2.13 37.84 -1.61
CA ALA A 91 2.76 37.08 -0.53
C ALA A 91 3.36 38.01 0.54
N HIS A 92 4.01 39.11 0.14
CA HIS A 92 4.63 40.09 1.04
C HIS A 92 4.29 41.54 0.65
N PRO A 93 3.04 41.98 0.88
CA PRO A 93 2.62 43.35 0.55
C PRO A 93 3.44 44.42 1.29
N GLU A 94 3.97 44.10 2.48
CA GLU A 94 4.83 44.98 3.27
C GLU A 94 6.20 45.25 2.61
N ALA A 95 6.68 44.35 1.75
CA ALA A 95 7.96 44.44 1.09
C ALA A 95 7.89 45.12 -0.28
N PHE A 96 6.67 45.34 -0.79
CA PHE A 96 6.39 46.02 -2.04
C PHE A 96 6.42 47.54 -1.86
N LEU A 97 7.61 48.12 -1.96
CA LEU A 97 7.90 49.50 -1.59
C LEU A 97 8.22 50.39 -2.79
N ASP A 98 8.26 51.70 -2.55
CA ASP A 98 8.68 52.66 -3.58
C ASP A 98 10.16 52.49 -3.89
N PHE A 99 10.45 52.37 -5.19
CA PHE A 99 11.80 52.29 -5.72
C PHE A 99 11.91 53.25 -6.90
N PRO A 100 12.27 54.53 -6.68
CA PRO A 100 12.10 55.60 -7.66
C PRO A 100 12.73 55.36 -9.03
N THR A 101 13.80 54.57 -9.07
CA THR A 101 14.59 54.23 -10.26
C THR A 101 14.38 52.78 -10.75
N GLY A 102 13.58 52.00 -10.02
CA GLY A 102 13.26 50.61 -10.34
C GLY A 102 11.93 50.43 -11.07
N VAL A 103 11.84 49.33 -11.80
CA VAL A 103 10.61 48.80 -12.37
C VAL A 103 10.42 47.38 -11.85
N TYR A 104 9.29 47.16 -11.17
CA TYR A 104 8.88 45.84 -10.70
C TYR A 104 8.22 45.06 -11.83
N TYR A 105 8.61 43.81 -12.04
CA TYR A 105 8.00 42.90 -13.00
C TYR A 105 7.42 41.70 -12.26
N GLU A 106 6.10 41.56 -12.33
CA GLU A 106 5.32 40.52 -11.66
C GLU A 106 4.96 39.40 -12.64
N TRP A 107 5.21 38.15 -12.28
CA TRP A 107 4.85 37.00 -13.13
C TRP A 107 3.33 36.92 -13.38
N GLN A 108 2.92 36.70 -14.62
CA GLN A 108 1.53 36.56 -15.07
C GLN A 108 1.30 35.24 -15.82
N GLY A 109 2.23 34.29 -15.75
CA GLY A 109 2.06 32.97 -16.35
C GLY A 109 1.09 32.08 -15.57
N VAL A 110 1.00 30.83 -16.02
CA VAL A 110 0.12 29.81 -15.44
C VAL A 110 0.79 29.17 -14.23
N VAL A 111 0.01 28.88 -13.18
CA VAL A 111 0.49 28.13 -12.01
C VAL A 111 0.76 26.66 -12.39
N ASP A 112 1.82 26.06 -11.85
CA ASP A 112 2.11 24.64 -12.07
C ASP A 112 0.96 23.74 -11.59
N PRO A 113 0.48 22.80 -12.44
CA PRO A 113 -0.57 21.88 -12.05
C PRO A 113 -0.22 21.08 -10.79
N PRO A 114 -1.20 20.80 -9.92
CA PRO A 114 -0.94 20.07 -8.70
C PRO A 114 -0.64 18.59 -8.99
N GLU A 115 0.27 18.00 -8.23
CA GLU A 115 0.49 16.57 -8.18
C GLU A 115 -0.38 15.94 -7.08
N ILE A 116 -0.97 14.77 -7.38
CA ILE A 116 -1.82 14.00 -6.47
C ILE A 116 -1.08 12.73 -6.06
N GLU A 117 -0.94 12.49 -4.76
CA GLU A 117 -0.14 11.39 -4.26
C GLU A 117 -0.78 10.64 -3.07
N PRO A 118 -1.08 9.32 -3.18
CA PRO A 118 -1.03 8.51 -4.40
C PRO A 118 -2.05 8.97 -5.44
N LYS A 119 -1.83 8.64 -6.72
CA LYS A 119 -2.70 9.06 -7.83
C LYS A 119 -4.01 8.26 -7.94
N GLY A 120 -4.10 7.11 -7.28
CA GLY A 120 -5.25 6.21 -7.32
C GLY A 120 -4.90 4.86 -6.74
N GLY A 121 -5.83 3.91 -6.79
CA GLY A 121 -5.59 2.54 -6.34
C GLY A 121 -6.80 1.90 -5.68
N GLN A 122 -6.61 0.67 -5.24
CA GLN A 122 -7.64 -0.12 -4.58
C GLN A 122 -7.30 -0.33 -3.12
N PHE A 123 -8.23 0.00 -2.23
CA PHE A 123 -8.01 0.05 -0.79
C PHE A 123 -9.18 -0.56 -0.04
N ASN A 124 -8.86 -1.44 0.93
CA ASN A 124 -9.88 -2.04 1.79
C ASN A 124 -10.35 -1.12 2.93
N THR A 125 -9.84 0.11 2.97
CA THR A 125 -10.08 1.07 4.05
C THR A 125 -9.91 2.50 3.53
N GLN A 126 -10.16 3.48 4.39
CA GLN A 126 -9.96 4.88 4.10
C GLN A 126 -8.47 5.23 4.03
N VAL A 127 -8.09 5.92 2.97
CA VAL A 127 -6.71 6.35 2.71
C VAL A 127 -6.60 7.88 2.67
N VAL A 128 -5.36 8.34 2.70
CA VAL A 128 -5.05 9.75 2.52
C VAL A 128 -4.33 10.00 1.21
N VAL A 129 -4.55 11.20 0.68
CA VAL A 129 -3.80 11.76 -0.44
C VAL A 129 -3.12 13.04 0.01
N ARG A 130 -2.02 13.35 -0.65
CA ARG A 130 -1.30 14.60 -0.55
C ARG A 130 -1.42 15.33 -1.87
N LEU A 131 -1.71 16.63 -1.80
CA LEU A 131 -1.71 17.50 -2.97
C LEU A 131 -0.48 18.39 -2.90
N LEU A 132 0.29 18.45 -3.98
CA LEU A 132 1.54 19.19 -4.05
C LEU A 132 1.49 20.16 -5.23
N THR A 133 1.97 21.38 -5.05
CA THR A 133 2.30 22.28 -6.16
C THR A 133 3.69 22.86 -5.91
N ALA A 134 4.46 23.02 -6.98
CA ALA A 134 5.81 23.58 -6.93
C ALA A 134 5.78 25.11 -6.70
N LYS A 135 4.65 25.76 -6.99
CA LYS A 135 4.55 27.22 -6.93
C LYS A 135 4.35 27.71 -5.50
N LEU A 136 5.31 28.48 -5.00
CA LEU A 136 5.29 28.98 -3.62
C LEU A 136 4.09 29.92 -3.40
N GLY A 137 3.36 29.68 -2.30
CA GLY A 137 2.18 30.45 -1.92
C GLY A 137 0.95 30.20 -2.79
N ALA A 138 1.00 29.26 -3.73
CA ALA A 138 -0.21 28.80 -4.42
C ALA A 138 -1.07 27.94 -3.49
N ALA A 139 -2.39 28.10 -3.62
CA ALA A 139 -3.38 27.25 -2.99
C ALA A 139 -3.84 26.17 -3.98
N ILE A 140 -4.31 25.05 -3.48
CA ILE A 140 -4.86 23.97 -4.30
C ILE A 140 -6.35 23.90 -4.04
N HIS A 141 -7.15 24.17 -5.05
CA HIS A 141 -8.60 23.93 -5.01
C HIS A 141 -8.88 22.52 -5.48
N TYR A 142 -9.70 21.77 -4.73
CA TYR A 142 -10.03 20.40 -5.07
C TYR A 142 -11.47 20.02 -4.79
N GLN A 143 -11.94 19.01 -5.52
CA GLN A 143 -13.20 18.32 -5.30
C GLN A 143 -12.98 16.81 -5.32
N VAL A 144 -13.79 16.09 -4.54
CA VAL A 144 -13.84 14.63 -4.54
C VAL A 144 -15.23 14.22 -4.97
N ILE A 145 -15.33 13.48 -6.08
CA ILE A 145 -16.58 13.10 -6.71
C ILE A 145 -16.70 11.58 -6.65
N ALA A 146 -17.84 11.06 -6.19
CA ALA A 146 -18.10 9.63 -6.16
C ALA A 146 -18.15 9.05 -7.58
N LEU A 147 -17.66 7.83 -7.77
CA LEU A 147 -17.67 7.21 -9.11
C LEU A 147 -19.09 7.08 -9.70
N THR A 148 -20.10 6.93 -8.85
CA THR A 148 -21.52 6.87 -9.24
C THR A 148 -22.05 8.17 -9.84
N ASP A 149 -21.44 9.31 -9.47
CA ASP A 149 -21.96 10.64 -9.80
C ASP A 149 -21.21 11.26 -10.98
N LEU A 150 -20.08 10.66 -11.40
CA LEU A 150 -19.25 11.14 -12.50
C LEU A 150 -20.03 11.29 -13.81
N ALA A 151 -20.93 10.36 -14.12
CA ALA A 151 -21.71 10.37 -15.35
C ALA A 151 -22.74 11.51 -15.41
N SER A 152 -23.18 12.02 -14.25
CA SER A 152 -24.18 13.08 -14.12
C SER A 152 -23.59 14.46 -13.80
N THR A 153 -22.28 14.55 -13.59
CA THR A 153 -21.60 15.80 -13.17
C THR A 153 -20.87 16.44 -14.35
N ASP A 154 -20.97 17.75 -14.51
CA ASP A 154 -20.10 18.50 -15.44
C ASP A 154 -18.69 18.60 -14.83
N LEU A 155 -17.75 17.87 -15.43
CA LEU A 155 -16.37 17.74 -14.93
C LEU A 155 -15.41 18.82 -15.48
N SER A 156 -15.93 19.85 -16.14
CA SER A 156 -15.10 20.96 -16.63
C SER A 156 -14.56 21.82 -15.48
N ALA A 157 -13.36 22.38 -15.66
CA ALA A 157 -12.74 23.25 -14.64
C ALA A 157 -13.64 24.43 -14.25
N ALA A 158 -14.35 25.02 -15.22
CA ALA A 158 -15.28 26.11 -14.98
C ALA A 158 -16.50 25.68 -14.14
N ALA A 159 -17.03 24.47 -14.35
CA ALA A 159 -18.14 23.94 -13.58
C ALA A 159 -17.74 23.54 -12.14
N LEU A 160 -16.50 23.07 -11.95
CA LEU A 160 -16.00 22.63 -10.65
C LEU A 160 -15.43 23.80 -9.81
N PHE A 161 -14.74 24.74 -10.43
CA PHE A 161 -13.95 25.77 -9.73
C PHE A 161 -14.30 27.21 -10.14
N GLY A 162 -15.33 27.39 -10.97
CA GLY A 162 -15.81 28.71 -11.38
C GLY A 162 -16.46 29.51 -10.25
N SER A 163 -16.84 30.75 -10.58
CA SER A 163 -17.50 31.63 -9.61
C SER A 163 -18.84 31.04 -9.13
N GLY A 164 -19.03 30.97 -7.82
CA GLY A 164 -20.26 30.45 -7.20
C GLY A 164 -20.29 28.94 -6.98
N THR A 165 -19.21 28.20 -7.31
CA THR A 165 -19.10 26.77 -7.01
C THR A 165 -18.50 26.56 -5.61
N THR A 166 -18.83 25.42 -4.99
CA THR A 166 -18.24 25.02 -3.70
C THR A 166 -17.13 24.01 -3.94
N PHE A 167 -15.90 24.37 -3.60
CA PHE A 167 -14.74 23.49 -3.61
C PHE A 167 -14.01 23.57 -2.26
N ARG A 168 -13.06 22.66 -2.04
CA ARG A 168 -12.19 22.66 -0.87
C ARG A 168 -10.84 23.26 -1.23
N THR A 169 -10.18 23.88 -0.26
CA THR A 169 -8.84 24.45 -0.43
C THR A 169 -7.84 23.71 0.45
N ALA A 170 -6.66 23.44 -0.09
CA ALA A 170 -5.52 22.85 0.61
C ALA A 170 -4.25 23.65 0.29
N ALA A 171 -3.32 23.71 1.24
CA ALA A 171 -1.97 24.16 0.98
C ALA A 171 -1.14 23.05 0.32
N SER A 172 -0.05 23.43 -0.34
CA SER A 172 0.91 22.47 -0.89
C SER A 172 1.46 21.59 0.24
N GLY A 173 1.20 20.29 0.14
CA GLY A 173 1.69 19.28 1.07
C GLY A 173 0.70 18.86 2.15
N ASP A 174 -0.51 19.44 2.21
CA ASP A 174 -1.56 19.02 3.13
C ASP A 174 -2.00 17.57 2.90
N ILE A 175 -2.33 16.87 3.99
CA ILE A 175 -2.86 15.50 3.95
C ILE A 175 -4.40 15.55 3.98
N ILE A 176 -5.02 15.00 2.93
CA ILE A 176 -6.48 14.95 2.77
C ILE A 176 -6.93 13.50 2.95
N THR A 177 -7.89 13.29 3.84
CA THR A 177 -8.53 11.97 4.01
C THR A 177 -9.64 11.82 2.98
N LEU A 178 -9.54 10.79 2.13
CA LEU A 178 -10.57 10.47 1.14
C LEU A 178 -11.83 9.92 1.81
N PRO A 179 -13.01 10.00 1.19
CA PRO A 179 -14.24 9.44 1.74
C PRO A 179 -14.22 7.90 1.86
N THR A 180 -15.26 7.33 2.46
CA THR A 180 -15.46 5.88 2.64
C THR A 180 -16.09 5.18 1.42
N TYR A 181 -16.12 5.86 0.27
CA TYR A 181 -16.67 5.35 -0.99
C TYR A 181 -15.68 5.57 -2.13
N SER A 182 -15.79 4.76 -3.19
CA SER A 182 -14.96 4.90 -4.37
C SER A 182 -15.17 6.25 -5.08
N CYS A 183 -14.09 6.93 -5.44
CA CYS A 183 -14.13 8.30 -5.94
C CYS A 183 -12.99 8.64 -6.91
N GLN A 184 -13.10 9.80 -7.57
CA GLN A 184 -12.00 10.50 -8.23
C GLN A 184 -11.80 11.88 -7.60
N LEU A 185 -10.54 12.35 -7.62
CA LEU A 185 -10.15 13.67 -7.14
C LEU A 185 -9.83 14.57 -8.33
N PHE A 186 -10.38 15.78 -8.29
CA PHE A 186 -10.20 16.85 -9.27
C PHE A 186 -9.52 18.00 -8.57
N ALA A 187 -8.44 18.54 -9.14
CA ALA A 187 -7.69 19.63 -8.52
C ALA A 187 -7.14 20.64 -9.54
N ILE A 188 -7.10 21.91 -9.12
CA ILE A 188 -6.35 22.98 -9.76
C ILE A 188 -5.48 23.69 -8.72
N ALA A 189 -4.34 24.23 -9.16
CA ALA A 189 -3.54 25.14 -8.36
C ALA A 189 -3.87 26.57 -8.77
N VAL A 190 -4.05 27.44 -7.79
CA VAL A 190 -4.44 28.84 -7.96
C VAL A 190 -3.48 29.73 -7.17
N LYS A 191 -3.20 30.91 -7.71
CA LYS A 191 -2.40 31.93 -7.01
C LYS A 191 -2.86 33.30 -7.47
N GLU A 192 -3.07 34.20 -6.52
CA GLU A 192 -3.49 35.56 -6.83
C GLU A 192 -2.50 36.24 -7.77
N GLY A 193 -3.00 36.86 -8.83
CA GLY A 193 -2.19 37.52 -9.85
C GLY A 193 -1.63 36.59 -10.95
N MET A 194 -1.93 35.30 -10.93
CA MET A 194 -1.55 34.33 -11.96
C MET A 194 -2.78 33.65 -12.56
N ASP A 195 -2.63 33.05 -13.74
CA ASP A 195 -3.68 32.20 -14.32
C ASP A 195 -3.71 30.82 -13.63
N ASP A 196 -4.91 30.30 -13.38
CA ASP A 196 -5.13 28.99 -12.77
C ASP A 196 -4.48 27.86 -13.59
N SER A 197 -4.00 26.82 -12.89
CA SER A 197 -3.41 25.67 -13.56
C SER A 197 -4.43 24.89 -14.41
N ALA A 198 -3.91 24.02 -15.29
CA ALA A 198 -4.74 22.99 -15.89
C ALA A 198 -5.38 22.08 -14.82
N LEU A 199 -6.58 21.58 -15.11
CA LEU A 199 -7.29 20.61 -14.28
C LEU A 199 -6.53 19.28 -14.26
N VAL A 200 -6.21 18.81 -13.05
CA VAL A 200 -5.64 17.49 -12.82
C VAL A 200 -6.71 16.56 -12.25
N VAL A 201 -6.77 15.36 -12.80
CA VAL A 201 -7.70 14.31 -12.39
C VAL A 201 -6.92 13.09 -11.93
N SER A 202 -7.28 12.56 -10.77
CA SER A 202 -6.71 11.32 -10.26
C SER A 202 -7.16 10.11 -11.08
N ASP A 203 -6.42 9.01 -10.97
CA ASP A 203 -6.97 7.71 -11.32
C ASP A 203 -8.06 7.33 -10.29
N GLU A 204 -8.81 6.26 -10.54
CA GLU A 204 -9.87 5.84 -9.62
C GLU A 204 -9.29 5.41 -8.27
N PHE A 205 -9.91 5.89 -7.20
CA PHE A 205 -9.75 5.35 -5.86
C PHE A 205 -10.89 4.39 -5.60
N LEU A 206 -10.62 3.09 -5.65
CA LEU A 206 -11.59 2.06 -5.30
C LEU A 206 -11.50 1.81 -3.79
N ILE A 207 -12.47 2.31 -3.03
CA ILE A 207 -12.49 2.26 -1.57
C ILE A 207 -13.72 1.48 -1.13
N TYR A 208 -13.50 0.28 -0.60
CA TYR A 208 -14.55 -0.61 -0.11
C TYR A 208 -13.96 -1.59 0.89
N PRO A 209 -14.68 -2.01 1.92
CA PRO A 209 -14.12 -2.97 2.86
C PRO A 209 -14.07 -4.37 2.23
N SER A 210 -13.08 -5.16 2.63
CA SER A 210 -13.00 -6.58 2.27
C SER A 210 -14.05 -7.39 3.02
N LYS A 211 -14.69 -8.31 2.30
CA LYS A 211 -15.58 -9.32 2.89
C LYS A 211 -14.80 -10.39 3.65
N PHE A 212 -13.68 -10.86 3.08
CA PHE A 212 -12.92 -11.99 3.61
C PHE A 212 -11.50 -11.60 4.07
N LEU A 213 -11.04 -12.29 5.12
CA LEU A 213 -9.66 -12.32 5.58
C LEU A 213 -9.14 -13.75 5.51
N TYR A 214 -7.99 -13.95 4.86
CA TYR A 214 -7.25 -15.20 4.84
C TYR A 214 -6.09 -15.16 5.84
N LEU A 215 -6.00 -16.14 6.72
CA LEU A 215 -4.87 -16.32 7.63
C LEU A 215 -3.84 -17.27 7.06
N VAL A 216 -2.58 -16.86 7.10
CA VAL A 216 -1.46 -17.61 6.54
C VAL A 216 -0.95 -18.62 7.57
N PRO A 217 -1.00 -19.94 7.27
CA PRO A 217 -0.63 -20.97 8.24
C PRO A 217 0.87 -21.03 8.44
N TYR A 218 1.30 -21.16 9.71
CA TYR A 218 2.70 -21.16 10.05
C TYR A 218 3.06 -22.25 11.04
N PHE A 219 2.95 -22.00 12.35
CA PHE A 219 3.47 -22.89 13.37
C PHE A 219 2.61 -22.86 14.63
N ASN A 220 2.12 -24.01 15.06
CA ASN A 220 1.25 -24.18 16.24
C ASN A 220 1.76 -25.25 17.23
N GLY A 221 3.08 -25.49 17.26
CA GLY A 221 3.72 -26.66 17.88
C GLY A 221 4.30 -27.62 16.84
N GLY A 222 3.81 -27.53 15.60
CA GLY A 222 4.44 -28.01 14.38
C GLY A 222 4.06 -27.10 13.21
N PHE A 223 4.78 -27.18 12.09
CA PHE A 223 4.39 -26.47 10.89
C PHE A 223 3.11 -27.09 10.31
N HIS A 224 2.14 -26.27 9.92
CA HIS A 224 0.84 -26.72 9.39
C HIS A 224 0.47 -26.02 8.09
N GLY A 225 -0.54 -26.57 7.39
CA GLY A 225 -1.06 -26.08 6.11
C GLY A 225 -2.52 -25.64 6.17
N LEU A 226 -3.05 -25.40 7.38
CA LEU A 226 -4.44 -25.01 7.63
C LEU A 226 -4.67 -23.53 7.29
N VAL A 227 -4.91 -23.23 6.01
CA VAL A 227 -5.26 -21.87 5.58
C VAL A 227 -6.69 -21.60 6.01
N THR A 228 -6.92 -20.48 6.68
CA THR A 228 -8.23 -20.14 7.26
C THR A 228 -8.79 -18.89 6.60
N GLN A 229 -10.02 -18.95 6.09
CA GLN A 229 -10.78 -17.80 5.64
C GLN A 229 -11.78 -17.40 6.75
N ILE A 230 -11.93 -16.10 6.97
CA ILE A 230 -12.85 -15.50 7.95
C ILE A 230 -13.70 -14.47 7.22
N GLU A 231 -15.02 -14.58 7.34
CA GLU A 231 -15.98 -13.55 6.92
C GLU A 231 -16.03 -12.42 7.96
N LEU A 232 -15.96 -11.17 7.48
CA LEU A 232 -15.73 -9.99 8.32
C LEU A 232 -17.00 -9.14 8.56
N ASP A 233 -17.99 -9.24 7.69
CA ASP A 233 -19.14 -8.34 7.53
C ASP A 233 -20.45 -8.90 8.09
N LEU A 234 -20.38 -9.80 9.05
CA LEU A 234 -21.53 -10.54 9.57
C LEU A 234 -22.63 -9.66 10.16
N LYS A 235 -23.89 -10.01 9.87
CA LYS A 235 -25.03 -9.55 10.67
C LYS A 235 -25.08 -10.34 11.98
N GLY A 236 -24.63 -9.73 13.06
CA GLY A 236 -24.77 -10.30 14.41
C GLY A 236 -26.20 -10.76 14.71
N LYS A 237 -26.36 -11.82 15.52
CA LYS A 237 -27.67 -12.33 15.93
C LYS A 237 -28.41 -11.29 16.77
N LYS A 238 -29.71 -11.15 16.56
CA LYS A 238 -30.54 -10.21 17.33
C LYS A 238 -30.60 -10.64 18.81
N ARG A 239 -30.12 -9.77 19.68
CA ARG A 239 -30.15 -9.95 21.14
C ARG A 239 -31.44 -9.37 21.75
N PRO A 240 -31.82 -9.78 22.98
CA PRO A 240 -32.86 -9.13 23.76
C PRO A 240 -32.61 -7.63 24.04
N ARG A 241 -31.34 -7.19 23.97
CA ARG A 241 -30.95 -5.77 23.98
C ARG A 241 -30.10 -5.50 22.74
N PRO A 242 -30.36 -4.41 21.99
CA PRO A 242 -29.53 -4.07 20.83
C PRO A 242 -28.05 -3.99 21.19
N ALA A 243 -27.19 -4.65 20.40
CA ALA A 243 -25.75 -4.46 20.49
C ALA A 243 -25.41 -3.01 20.15
N ARG A 244 -24.42 -2.42 20.82
CA ARG A 244 -23.96 -1.04 20.54
C ARG A 244 -22.87 -0.97 19.46
N PHE A 245 -22.48 -2.12 18.93
CA PHE A 245 -21.33 -2.32 18.06
C PHE A 245 -21.62 -3.49 17.12
N LEU A 246 -20.97 -3.48 15.94
CA LEU A 246 -20.99 -4.61 15.03
C LEU A 246 -20.27 -5.80 15.68
N GLU A 247 -20.91 -6.95 15.75
CA GLU A 247 -20.34 -8.13 16.38
C GLU A 247 -19.30 -8.80 15.47
N PHE A 248 -18.21 -9.30 16.06
CA PHE A 248 -17.18 -10.04 15.33
C PHE A 248 -17.27 -11.56 15.54
N SER A 249 -18.03 -11.99 16.54
CA SER A 249 -18.13 -13.38 17.00
C SER A 249 -19.53 -13.65 17.55
N ASP A 250 -19.87 -14.92 17.68
CA ASP A 250 -21.16 -15.37 18.20
C ASP A 250 -21.20 -15.26 19.72
N TYR A 251 -22.18 -14.52 20.24
CA TYR A 251 -22.38 -14.32 21.67
C TYR A 251 -22.86 -15.58 22.41
N GLU A 252 -23.40 -16.56 21.70
CA GLU A 252 -23.94 -17.82 22.26
C GLU A 252 -22.83 -18.82 22.58
N THR A 253 -21.63 -18.58 22.08
CA THR A 253 -20.46 -19.42 22.32
C THR A 253 -19.82 -19.14 23.69
N PRO A 254 -18.98 -20.03 24.22
CA PRO A 254 -18.22 -19.78 25.44
C PRO A 254 -17.48 -18.43 25.41
N ASN A 255 -17.81 -17.56 26.38
CA ASN A 255 -17.33 -16.18 26.52
C ASN A 255 -17.70 -15.21 25.38
N GLY A 256 -18.61 -15.63 24.49
CA GLY A 256 -19.09 -14.85 23.35
C GLY A 256 -18.00 -14.52 22.33
N ILE A 257 -17.05 -15.44 22.10
CA ILE A 257 -15.89 -15.23 21.21
C ILE A 257 -15.69 -16.32 20.16
N GLY A 258 -16.48 -17.38 20.12
CA GLY A 258 -16.45 -18.37 19.05
C GLY A 258 -17.06 -17.82 17.74
N PRO A 259 -16.77 -18.46 16.60
CA PRO A 259 -17.33 -18.05 15.33
C PRO A 259 -18.83 -18.31 15.22
N TYR A 260 -19.50 -17.55 14.36
CA TYR A 260 -20.82 -17.91 13.85
C TYR A 260 -20.76 -19.14 12.93
N GLU A 261 -21.93 -19.72 12.66
CA GLU A 261 -22.07 -20.72 11.59
C GLU A 261 -21.59 -20.12 10.25
N ASP A 262 -20.82 -20.91 9.50
CA ASP A 262 -20.21 -20.55 8.20
C ASP A 262 -19.24 -19.34 8.17
N GLN A 263 -19.02 -18.63 9.28
CA GLN A 263 -18.05 -17.51 9.34
C GLN A 263 -16.61 -17.93 8.99
N VAL A 264 -16.26 -19.20 9.26
CA VAL A 264 -14.89 -19.70 9.13
C VAL A 264 -14.84 -20.90 8.19
N ALA A 265 -14.01 -20.81 7.16
CA ALA A 265 -13.69 -21.91 6.26
C ALA A 265 -12.20 -22.27 6.32
N VAL A 266 -11.85 -23.53 6.11
CA VAL A 266 -10.46 -24.02 6.23
C VAL A 266 -10.09 -24.95 5.08
N ILE A 267 -8.92 -24.72 4.50
CA ILE A 267 -8.28 -25.67 3.58
C ILE A 267 -7.08 -26.30 4.28
N ASP A 268 -7.04 -27.63 4.33
CA ASP A 268 -5.84 -28.37 4.75
C ASP A 268 -4.94 -28.64 3.53
N LEU A 269 -3.99 -27.73 3.29
CA LEU A 269 -3.03 -27.88 2.20
C LEU A 269 -2.12 -29.10 2.39
N ALA A 270 -1.83 -29.47 3.64
CA ALA A 270 -0.97 -30.60 3.95
C ALA A 270 -1.61 -31.95 3.61
N ALA A 271 -2.95 -32.01 3.61
CA ALA A 271 -3.70 -33.17 3.15
C ALA A 271 -3.60 -33.38 1.62
N LYS A 272 -3.41 -32.29 0.85
CA LYS A 272 -3.20 -32.35 -0.61
C LYS A 272 -1.74 -32.67 -0.96
N ASP A 273 -0.80 -31.99 -0.31
CA ASP A 273 0.64 -32.21 -0.46
C ASP A 273 1.31 -31.96 0.89
N SER A 274 1.94 -32.99 1.46
CA SER A 274 2.51 -32.97 2.81
C SER A 274 3.61 -31.91 3.01
N THR A 275 4.17 -31.37 1.92
CA THR A 275 5.18 -30.31 1.92
C THR A 275 4.60 -28.91 2.07
N LEU A 276 3.30 -28.70 1.83
CA LEU A 276 2.63 -27.40 1.85
C LEU A 276 2.26 -26.97 3.27
N LYS A 277 3.28 -26.59 4.04
CA LYS A 277 3.17 -26.14 5.43
C LYS A 277 4.15 -24.99 5.69
N GLY A 278 3.84 -24.15 6.67
CA GLY A 278 4.81 -23.17 7.18
C GLY A 278 5.11 -22.01 6.24
N PHE A 279 4.08 -21.22 5.93
CA PHE A 279 4.15 -20.04 5.07
C PHE A 279 4.34 -18.77 5.93
N LEU A 280 4.94 -17.72 5.37
CA LEU A 280 5.20 -16.45 6.09
C LEU A 280 4.36 -15.25 5.66
N GLY A 281 3.74 -15.33 4.48
CA GLY A 281 2.96 -14.26 3.90
C GLY A 281 2.33 -14.69 2.58
N GLY A 282 1.82 -13.70 1.85
CA GLY A 282 1.13 -13.92 0.60
C GLY A 282 0.44 -12.65 0.11
N PHE A 283 -0.36 -12.79 -0.93
CA PHE A 283 -1.16 -11.71 -1.48
C PHE A 283 -2.34 -12.26 -2.26
N THR A 284 -3.32 -11.42 -2.56
CA THR A 284 -4.35 -11.71 -3.56
C THR A 284 -4.09 -10.95 -4.86
N ALA A 285 -4.43 -11.60 -5.98
CA ALA A 285 -4.39 -10.99 -7.29
C ALA A 285 -5.44 -11.59 -8.22
N PHE A 286 -5.81 -10.81 -9.24
CA PHE A 286 -6.73 -11.24 -10.28
C PHE A 286 -5.97 -11.95 -11.41
N SER A 287 -6.45 -13.12 -11.81
CA SER A 287 -5.97 -13.87 -12.97
C SER A 287 -7.17 -14.36 -13.78
N LYS A 288 -6.96 -14.65 -15.06
CA LYS A 288 -8.03 -15.16 -15.91
C LYS A 288 -8.32 -16.61 -15.55
N ALA A 289 -9.60 -16.93 -15.44
CA ALA A 289 -10.10 -18.29 -15.36
C ALA A 289 -11.21 -18.51 -16.39
N THR A 290 -11.21 -19.68 -16.99
CA THR A 290 -12.19 -20.07 -18.02
C THR A 290 -13.35 -20.81 -17.37
N PHE A 291 -14.57 -20.39 -17.72
CA PHE A 291 -15.83 -21.01 -17.33
C PHE A 291 -16.52 -21.60 -18.55
N VAL A 292 -17.25 -22.69 -18.37
CA VAL A 292 -18.11 -23.30 -19.37
C VAL A 292 -19.55 -22.92 -19.07
N ASN A 293 -20.20 -22.28 -20.04
CA ASN A 293 -21.63 -22.02 -20.03
C ASN A 293 -22.34 -23.14 -20.80
N GLU A 294 -22.96 -24.04 -20.06
CA GLU A 294 -23.67 -25.19 -20.63
C GLU A 294 -25.17 -25.07 -20.39
N THR A 295 -25.92 -25.24 -21.47
CA THR A 295 -27.37 -25.44 -21.43
C THR A 295 -27.66 -26.94 -21.54
N TYR A 296 -28.57 -27.47 -20.73
CA TYR A 296 -28.88 -28.90 -20.66
C TYR A 296 -30.34 -29.13 -20.21
N LEU A 297 -30.88 -30.32 -20.47
CA LEU A 297 -32.25 -30.66 -20.13
C LEU A 297 -32.34 -31.34 -18.76
N VAL A 298 -33.31 -30.93 -17.95
CA VAL A 298 -33.67 -31.56 -16.68
C VAL A 298 -35.17 -31.87 -16.66
N PRO A 299 -35.64 -32.90 -15.93
CA PRO A 299 -37.08 -33.13 -15.74
C PRO A 299 -37.75 -31.91 -15.11
N ALA A 300 -38.96 -31.59 -15.54
CA ALA A 300 -39.74 -30.51 -14.94
C ALA A 300 -40.12 -30.85 -13.50
N VAL A 301 -40.20 -29.82 -12.65
CA VAL A 301 -40.45 -29.98 -11.20
C VAL A 301 -41.86 -30.56 -10.94
N ASP A 302 -42.79 -30.31 -11.84
CA ASP A 302 -44.20 -30.69 -11.79
C ASP A 302 -44.55 -31.96 -12.59
N ASP A 303 -43.76 -32.32 -13.61
CA ASP A 303 -43.91 -33.57 -14.36
C ASP A 303 -42.55 -34.14 -14.81
N GLN A 304 -42.21 -35.33 -14.31
CA GLN A 304 -40.96 -36.02 -14.65
C GLN A 304 -40.90 -36.50 -16.12
N HIS A 305 -42.01 -36.52 -16.85
CA HIS A 305 -42.04 -36.87 -18.29
C HIS A 305 -41.81 -35.66 -19.20
N TYR A 306 -41.87 -34.44 -18.65
CA TYR A 306 -41.60 -33.22 -19.40
C TYR A 306 -40.17 -32.75 -19.11
N GLN A 307 -39.41 -32.38 -20.14
CA GLN A 307 -38.07 -31.84 -19.97
C GLN A 307 -38.08 -30.33 -20.10
N THR A 308 -37.42 -29.65 -19.17
CA THR A 308 -37.17 -28.21 -19.22
C THR A 308 -35.70 -27.93 -19.44
N THR A 309 -35.43 -26.82 -20.12
CA THR A 309 -34.07 -26.35 -20.38
C THR A 309 -33.56 -25.56 -19.19
N THR A 310 -32.38 -25.94 -18.70
CA THR A 310 -31.63 -25.24 -17.64
C THR A 310 -30.25 -24.88 -18.18
N TRP A 311 -29.63 -23.85 -17.62
CA TRP A 311 -28.24 -23.52 -17.90
C TRP A 311 -27.42 -23.45 -16.61
N ARG A 312 -26.11 -23.65 -16.74
CA ARG A 312 -25.13 -23.50 -15.66
C ARG A 312 -23.84 -22.89 -16.20
N VAL A 313 -23.20 -22.07 -15.37
CA VAL A 313 -21.83 -21.59 -15.60
C VAL A 313 -20.94 -22.25 -14.57
N ILE A 314 -20.01 -23.09 -15.02
CA ILE A 314 -19.10 -23.86 -14.16
C ILE A 314 -17.67 -23.59 -14.58
N LEU A 315 -16.77 -23.50 -13.63
CA LEU A 315 -15.35 -23.38 -13.92
C LEU A 315 -14.86 -24.57 -14.77
N LYS A 316 -14.11 -24.30 -15.84
CA LYS A 316 -13.69 -25.32 -16.82
C LYS A 316 -12.97 -26.51 -16.19
N SER A 317 -12.16 -26.29 -15.15
CA SER A 317 -11.44 -27.34 -14.43
C SER A 317 -12.33 -28.28 -13.61
N GLN A 318 -13.58 -27.89 -13.35
CA GLN A 318 -14.58 -28.69 -12.64
C GLN A 318 -15.74 -29.12 -13.58
N TYR A 319 -15.66 -28.77 -14.87
CA TYR A 319 -16.71 -29.04 -15.82
C TYR A 319 -16.70 -30.52 -16.25
N THR A 320 -17.84 -31.18 -16.05
CA THR A 320 -18.14 -32.50 -16.63
C THR A 320 -19.36 -32.32 -17.53
N GLU A 321 -19.25 -32.74 -18.79
CA GLU A 321 -20.31 -32.60 -19.79
C GLU A 321 -21.63 -33.25 -19.34
N SER A 322 -22.74 -32.53 -19.55
CA SER A 322 -24.06 -33.07 -19.27
C SER A 322 -24.46 -34.04 -20.38
N ALA A 323 -24.92 -35.24 -19.98
CA ALA A 323 -25.47 -36.23 -20.92
C ALA A 323 -26.70 -35.71 -21.71
N THR A 324 -27.34 -34.65 -21.22
CA THR A 324 -28.51 -34.00 -21.82
C THR A 324 -28.19 -32.58 -22.31
N HIS A 325 -26.94 -32.32 -22.71
CA HIS A 325 -26.58 -31.03 -23.31
C HIS A 325 -27.59 -30.64 -24.39
N SER A 326 -28.11 -29.41 -24.26
CA SER A 326 -29.10 -28.83 -25.14
C SER A 326 -28.45 -27.69 -25.89
N GLY A 327 -28.10 -27.92 -27.15
CA GLY A 327 -27.39 -26.96 -27.99
C GLY A 327 -26.68 -27.66 -29.14
N PHE A 328 -26.21 -26.88 -30.12
CA PHE A 328 -25.32 -27.39 -31.17
C PHE A 328 -23.86 -27.18 -30.76
N GLY A 329 -23.07 -28.25 -30.85
CA GLY A 329 -21.61 -28.19 -30.65
C GLY A 329 -21.19 -28.26 -29.19
N THR A 330 -19.96 -27.84 -28.91
CA THR A 330 -19.40 -27.79 -27.56
C THR A 330 -19.92 -26.55 -26.82
N PRO A 331 -20.24 -26.66 -25.51
CA PRO A 331 -20.71 -25.51 -24.75
C PRO A 331 -19.68 -24.36 -24.73
N ALA A 332 -20.20 -23.13 -24.68
CA ALA A 332 -19.40 -21.93 -24.83
C ALA A 332 -18.46 -21.74 -23.64
N GLU A 333 -17.25 -21.24 -23.91
CA GLU A 333 -16.26 -20.88 -22.89
C GLU A 333 -16.23 -19.36 -22.68
N ILE A 334 -16.13 -18.94 -21.42
CA ILE A 334 -16.13 -17.53 -21.00
C ILE A 334 -14.94 -17.32 -20.07
N ASP A 335 -14.03 -16.43 -20.44
CA ASP A 335 -12.93 -16.03 -19.58
C ASP A 335 -13.32 -14.86 -18.67
N GLN A 336 -13.04 -14.99 -17.38
CA GLN A 336 -13.27 -13.94 -16.39
C GLN A 336 -12.05 -13.73 -15.52
N ASN A 337 -11.82 -12.48 -15.09
CA ASN A 337 -10.84 -12.19 -14.07
C ASN A 337 -11.40 -12.61 -12.71
N VAL A 338 -10.71 -13.53 -12.05
CA VAL A 338 -11.08 -14.05 -10.74
C VAL A 338 -9.93 -13.89 -9.76
N GLU A 339 -10.26 -13.76 -8.48
CA GLU A 339 -9.26 -13.61 -7.43
C GLU A 339 -8.62 -14.96 -7.08
N TYR A 340 -7.29 -14.96 -6.97
CA TYR A 340 -6.50 -16.03 -6.40
C TYR A 340 -5.76 -15.54 -5.16
N LEU A 341 -5.72 -16.37 -4.11
CA LEU A 341 -4.87 -16.22 -2.94
C LEU A 341 -3.54 -16.92 -3.18
N TYR A 342 -2.42 -16.19 -3.15
CA TYR A 342 -1.07 -16.71 -3.29
C TYR A 342 -0.39 -16.80 -1.93
N LEU A 343 0.30 -17.90 -1.64
CA LEU A 343 1.07 -18.08 -0.39
C LEU A 343 2.57 -18.26 -0.65
N VAL A 344 3.36 -17.67 0.24
CA VAL A 344 4.83 -17.62 0.16
C VAL A 344 5.46 -18.80 0.88
N PRO A 345 6.18 -19.69 0.18
CA PRO A 345 6.83 -20.80 0.83
C PRO A 345 7.99 -20.32 1.70
N TYR A 346 8.06 -20.81 2.93
CA TYR A 346 9.16 -20.52 3.83
C TYR A 346 9.83 -21.79 4.34
N TYR A 347 9.34 -22.41 5.41
CA TYR A 347 9.98 -23.56 6.04
C TYR A 347 8.91 -24.51 6.61
N ASN A 348 8.98 -25.78 6.23
CA ASN A 348 7.93 -26.76 6.55
C ASN A 348 8.25 -27.65 7.76
N GLY A 349 9.34 -27.37 8.48
CA GLY A 349 9.84 -28.20 9.58
C GLY A 349 11.00 -29.12 9.20
N VAL A 350 11.19 -29.37 7.91
CA VAL A 350 12.25 -30.26 7.38
C VAL A 350 13.19 -29.51 6.45
N ALA A 351 12.65 -28.71 5.53
CA ALA A 351 13.40 -27.96 4.54
C ALA A 351 12.70 -26.63 4.22
N TYR A 352 13.45 -25.71 3.63
CA TYR A 352 12.87 -24.50 3.09
C TYR A 352 12.04 -24.81 1.83
N GLY A 353 10.86 -24.20 1.72
CA GLY A 353 9.91 -24.45 0.65
C GLY A 353 10.31 -23.74 -0.64
N SER A 354 10.11 -24.42 -1.77
CA SER A 354 10.29 -23.89 -3.13
C SER A 354 8.97 -23.73 -3.91
N LYS A 355 7.86 -24.24 -3.38
CA LYS A 355 6.57 -24.25 -4.09
C LYS A 355 5.76 -23.02 -3.74
N VAL A 356 5.57 -22.12 -4.70
CA VAL A 356 4.54 -21.08 -4.58
C VAL A 356 3.22 -21.73 -4.93
N LEU A 357 2.21 -21.52 -4.10
CA LEU A 357 0.86 -22.00 -4.36
C LEU A 357 -0.09 -20.83 -4.57
N ARG A 358 -1.15 -21.10 -5.33
CA ARG A 358 -2.34 -20.24 -5.36
C ARG A 358 -3.62 -21.05 -5.17
N VAL A 359 -4.57 -20.46 -4.48
CA VAL A 359 -5.92 -20.99 -4.25
C VAL A 359 -6.91 -20.09 -4.98
N LEU A 360 -7.81 -20.67 -5.76
CA LEU A 360 -8.88 -19.91 -6.40
C LEU A 360 -9.93 -19.52 -5.35
N ALA A 361 -10.07 -18.22 -5.07
CA ALA A 361 -10.84 -17.69 -3.93
C ALA A 361 -12.32 -18.13 -3.96
N LEU A 362 -12.96 -18.10 -5.12
CA LEU A 362 -14.38 -18.50 -5.27
C LEU A 362 -14.65 -19.99 -4.97
N THR A 363 -13.61 -20.83 -4.93
CA THR A 363 -13.74 -22.26 -4.59
C THR A 363 -13.27 -22.57 -3.17
N PHE A 364 -12.91 -21.57 -2.37
CA PHE A 364 -12.23 -21.78 -1.08
C PHE A 364 -13.05 -22.66 -0.13
N SER A 365 -14.34 -22.35 0.02
CA SER A 365 -15.27 -23.09 0.89
C SER A 365 -15.92 -24.30 0.20
N SER A 366 -15.53 -24.63 -1.03
CA SER A 366 -16.06 -25.81 -1.72
C SER A 366 -15.45 -27.10 -1.19
N ALA A 367 -16.11 -28.24 -1.39
CA ALA A 367 -15.56 -29.56 -1.04
C ALA A 367 -14.29 -29.93 -1.83
N THR A 368 -14.04 -29.28 -2.97
CA THR A 368 -12.88 -29.52 -3.85
C THR A 368 -12.21 -28.22 -4.25
N PRO A 369 -11.55 -27.52 -3.29
CA PRO A 369 -10.94 -26.23 -3.57
C PRO A 369 -9.81 -26.40 -4.57
N ILE A 370 -9.71 -25.45 -5.50
CA ILE A 370 -8.70 -25.47 -6.55
C ILE A 370 -7.42 -24.85 -6.02
N VAL A 371 -6.38 -25.67 -6.01
CA VAL A 371 -5.04 -25.32 -5.55
C VAL A 371 -4.07 -25.67 -6.66
N GLU A 372 -3.28 -24.69 -7.04
CA GLU A 372 -2.26 -24.83 -8.09
C GLU A 372 -0.90 -24.47 -7.50
N THR A 373 0.17 -25.05 -8.05
CA THR A 373 1.53 -24.81 -7.56
C THR A 373 2.51 -24.61 -8.71
N ILE A 374 3.49 -23.74 -8.50
CA ILE A 374 4.72 -23.69 -9.30
C ILE A 374 5.90 -24.04 -8.40
N ASP A 375 6.83 -24.86 -8.89
CA ASP A 375 8.04 -25.23 -8.15
C ASP A 375 9.26 -24.45 -8.67
N LEU A 376 9.79 -23.58 -7.82
CA LEU A 376 10.95 -22.74 -8.13
C LEU A 376 12.24 -23.54 -8.30
N ASN A 377 12.32 -24.76 -7.72
CA ASN A 377 13.48 -25.64 -7.87
C ASN A 377 13.76 -26.04 -9.32
N THR A 378 12.73 -25.97 -10.18
CA THR A 378 12.86 -26.27 -11.61
C THR A 378 13.71 -25.25 -12.37
N VAL A 379 13.85 -24.04 -11.80
CA VAL A 379 14.69 -22.97 -12.34
C VAL A 379 16.05 -22.96 -11.63
N ASP A 380 16.04 -22.95 -10.31
CA ASP A 380 17.26 -22.91 -9.49
C ASP A 380 16.94 -23.48 -8.08
N ASN A 381 17.75 -24.45 -7.65
CA ASN A 381 17.55 -25.18 -6.39
C ASN A 381 17.71 -24.34 -5.12
N SER A 382 18.27 -23.14 -5.24
CA SER A 382 18.47 -22.18 -4.15
C SER A 382 17.26 -21.26 -3.92
N LEU A 383 16.27 -21.26 -4.83
CA LEU A 383 15.07 -20.43 -4.74
C LEU A 383 14.08 -20.99 -3.71
N LYS A 384 14.44 -20.85 -2.45
CA LYS A 384 13.71 -21.35 -1.28
C LYS A 384 13.76 -20.34 -0.15
N GLY A 385 12.78 -20.39 0.75
CA GLY A 385 12.84 -19.64 2.01
C GLY A 385 12.62 -18.13 1.84
N PHE A 386 11.54 -17.78 1.15
CA PHE A 386 11.15 -16.39 0.94
C PHE A 386 10.43 -15.83 2.18
N GLY A 387 10.70 -14.58 2.52
CA GLY A 387 10.19 -13.93 3.73
C GLY A 387 8.81 -13.29 3.59
N SER A 388 8.47 -12.88 2.36
CA SER A 388 7.26 -12.12 2.04
C SER A 388 7.03 -12.12 0.52
N ALA A 389 5.90 -11.58 0.08
CA ALA A 389 5.59 -11.34 -1.32
C ALA A 389 4.69 -10.13 -1.50
N PHE A 390 4.68 -9.59 -2.72
CA PHE A 390 3.82 -8.49 -3.11
C PHE A 390 3.48 -8.59 -4.60
N THR A 391 2.57 -7.73 -5.05
CA THR A 391 2.18 -7.63 -6.47
C THR A 391 2.42 -6.24 -7.00
N TYR A 392 2.78 -6.18 -8.28
CA TYR A 392 2.86 -4.93 -9.03
C TYR A 392 2.59 -5.20 -10.51
N GLY A 393 1.62 -4.50 -11.08
CA GLY A 393 1.13 -4.79 -12.42
C GLY A 393 0.69 -6.27 -12.55
N SER A 394 1.17 -6.94 -13.58
CA SER A 394 0.86 -8.35 -13.86
C SER A 394 1.80 -9.36 -13.20
N TYR A 395 2.63 -8.94 -12.24
CA TYR A 395 3.66 -9.78 -11.62
C TYR A 395 3.44 -9.96 -10.13
N GLY A 396 3.65 -11.18 -9.65
CA GLY A 396 3.89 -11.49 -8.24
C GLY A 396 5.39 -11.54 -7.97
N TYR A 397 5.81 -11.03 -6.82
CA TYR A 397 7.23 -10.92 -6.42
C TYR A 397 7.46 -11.65 -5.10
N LEU A 398 8.56 -12.40 -4.98
CA LEU A 398 8.96 -13.10 -3.76
C LEU A 398 10.23 -12.49 -3.18
N VAL A 399 10.18 -12.10 -1.91
CA VAL A 399 11.25 -11.36 -1.22
C VAL A 399 12.23 -12.35 -0.57
N PRO A 400 13.53 -12.31 -0.92
CA PRO A 400 14.50 -13.28 -0.42
C PRO A 400 14.85 -13.04 1.05
N ARG A 401 14.98 -14.12 1.81
CA ARG A 401 15.28 -14.07 3.25
C ARG A 401 16.43 -15.00 3.61
N GLU A 402 16.15 -16.26 3.89
CA GLU A 402 17.14 -17.24 4.32
C GLU A 402 16.75 -18.66 3.89
N ASN A 403 17.74 -19.50 3.61
CA ASN A 403 17.55 -20.92 3.29
C ASN A 403 18.63 -21.79 3.95
N GLU A 404 18.77 -23.05 3.55
CA GLU A 404 19.76 -23.98 4.12
C GLU A 404 21.22 -23.51 3.96
N MET A 405 21.49 -22.61 3.00
CA MET A 405 22.82 -22.04 2.74
C MET A 405 23.01 -20.67 3.42
N GLY A 406 22.03 -20.21 4.21
CA GLY A 406 22.06 -18.92 4.91
C GLY A 406 21.28 -17.82 4.19
N LEU A 407 21.66 -16.56 4.45
CA LEU A 407 21.00 -15.40 3.84
C LEU A 407 21.28 -15.36 2.33
N PHE A 408 20.26 -15.08 1.52
CA PHE A 408 20.40 -14.97 0.07
C PHE A 408 19.70 -13.72 -0.49
N GLY A 409 20.00 -13.38 -1.74
CA GLY A 409 19.59 -12.13 -2.39
C GLY A 409 18.91 -12.31 -3.73
N LYS A 410 18.24 -13.44 -3.99
CA LYS A 410 17.57 -13.70 -5.27
C LYS A 410 16.11 -13.26 -5.21
N LEU A 411 15.81 -12.07 -5.70
CA LEU A 411 14.44 -11.58 -5.85
C LEU A 411 13.79 -12.26 -7.05
N VAL A 412 12.64 -12.87 -6.85
CA VAL A 412 11.93 -13.60 -7.92
C VAL A 412 10.67 -12.84 -8.30
N ARG A 413 10.34 -12.80 -9.59
CA ARG A 413 9.00 -12.44 -10.07
C ARG A 413 8.43 -13.50 -11.01
N PHE A 414 7.10 -13.60 -11.04
CA PHE A 414 6.36 -14.49 -11.96
C PHE A 414 5.12 -13.79 -12.50
N ARG A 415 4.64 -14.22 -13.67
CA ARG A 415 3.42 -13.68 -14.28
C ARG A 415 2.18 -14.24 -13.58
N ILE A 416 1.27 -13.37 -13.17
CA ILE A 416 0.01 -13.74 -12.50
C ILE A 416 -0.98 -14.36 -13.50
N ASP A 417 -0.97 -13.88 -14.74
CA ASP A 417 -1.78 -14.36 -15.86
C ASP A 417 -1.22 -15.61 -16.55
N ASN A 418 0.02 -16.00 -16.22
CA ASN A 418 0.65 -17.24 -16.66
C ASN A 418 1.39 -17.89 -15.49
N PHE A 419 0.65 -18.58 -14.63
CA PHE A 419 1.18 -19.21 -13.41
C PHE A 419 1.93 -20.51 -13.73
N ALA A 420 3.10 -20.37 -14.35
CA ALA A 420 3.97 -21.47 -14.77
C ALA A 420 5.44 -21.16 -14.47
N SER A 421 6.27 -22.19 -14.34
CA SER A 421 7.72 -22.04 -14.08
C SER A 421 8.46 -21.31 -15.20
N THR A 422 7.95 -21.38 -16.44
CA THR A 422 8.50 -20.65 -17.59
C THR A 422 8.31 -19.13 -17.51
N SER A 423 7.44 -18.63 -16.63
CA SER A 423 7.22 -17.20 -16.41
C SER A 423 8.15 -16.57 -15.37
N LEU A 424 8.99 -17.37 -14.73
CA LEU A 424 9.83 -16.94 -13.63
C LEU A 424 11.01 -16.12 -14.13
N GLU A 425 11.27 -15.02 -13.44
CA GLU A 425 12.44 -14.18 -13.64
C GLU A 425 13.14 -13.95 -12.30
N VAL A 426 14.48 -13.96 -12.31
CA VAL A 426 15.29 -13.85 -11.10
C VAL A 426 16.25 -12.67 -11.23
N LEU A 427 16.24 -11.79 -10.22
CA LEU A 427 17.21 -10.73 -10.03
C LEU A 427 18.14 -11.09 -8.87
N ASP A 428 19.41 -11.36 -9.18
CA ASP A 428 20.43 -11.66 -8.18
C ASP A 428 21.01 -10.37 -7.58
N LEU A 429 20.46 -9.95 -6.44
CA LEU A 429 20.88 -8.77 -5.70
C LEU A 429 22.26 -8.96 -5.06
N ALA A 430 22.58 -10.18 -4.61
CA ALA A 430 23.84 -10.50 -3.94
C ALA A 430 25.03 -10.41 -4.90
N SER A 431 24.81 -10.68 -6.19
CA SER A 431 25.80 -10.47 -7.24
C SER A 431 26.19 -9.00 -7.45
N ILE A 432 25.28 -8.07 -7.13
CA ILE A 432 25.50 -6.62 -7.22
C ILE A 432 26.21 -6.12 -5.96
N ASN A 433 25.73 -6.54 -4.80
CA ASN A 433 26.35 -6.26 -3.51
C ASN A 433 26.05 -7.39 -2.54
N THR A 434 27.09 -7.97 -1.94
CA THR A 434 26.99 -9.12 -1.02
C THR A 434 26.16 -8.83 0.23
N ARG A 435 25.91 -7.56 0.57
CA ARG A 435 25.01 -7.14 1.65
C ARG A 435 23.52 -7.14 1.29
N TYR A 436 23.15 -7.29 0.01
CA TYR A 436 21.75 -7.28 -0.43
C TYR A 436 21.09 -8.64 -0.25
N VAL A 437 20.96 -9.06 1.00
CA VAL A 437 20.41 -10.35 1.41
C VAL A 437 19.55 -10.21 2.66
N GLY A 438 18.71 -11.20 2.97
CA GLY A 438 18.08 -11.29 4.29
C GLY A 438 17.01 -10.23 4.56
N PHE A 439 16.05 -10.04 3.66
CA PHE A 439 14.96 -9.07 3.82
C PHE A 439 13.72 -9.70 4.48
N SER A 440 12.97 -8.92 5.26
CA SER A 440 11.74 -9.39 5.92
C SER A 440 10.50 -9.21 5.03
N SER A 441 10.43 -8.09 4.32
CA SER A 441 9.28 -7.70 3.51
C SER A 441 9.69 -6.72 2.39
N ALA A 442 8.72 -6.20 1.65
CA ALA A 442 8.90 -5.10 0.71
C ALA A 442 7.66 -4.21 0.69
N ILE A 443 7.86 -2.93 0.38
CA ILE A 443 6.79 -1.98 0.08
C ILE A 443 6.98 -1.44 -1.34
N THR A 444 5.90 -0.95 -1.95
CA THR A 444 5.96 -0.33 -3.28
C THR A 444 5.60 1.14 -3.21
N TYR A 445 6.26 1.94 -4.04
CA TYR A 445 5.95 3.35 -4.23
C TYR A 445 6.33 3.75 -5.65
N GLY A 446 5.34 4.28 -6.39
CA GLY A 446 5.46 4.48 -7.83
C GLY A 446 5.83 3.16 -8.54
N LYS A 447 6.89 3.19 -9.35
CA LYS A 447 7.44 2.01 -10.04
C LYS A 447 8.52 1.28 -9.27
N TYR A 448 8.77 1.63 -8.01
CA TYR A 448 9.86 1.08 -7.21
C TYR A 448 9.33 0.16 -6.12
N ALA A 449 10.06 -0.93 -5.85
CA ALA A 449 9.96 -1.68 -4.60
C ALA A 449 11.12 -1.33 -3.69
N TYR A 450 10.86 -1.27 -2.39
CA TYR A 450 11.84 -1.01 -1.35
C TYR A 450 11.86 -2.22 -0.43
N LEU A 451 12.96 -2.98 -0.48
CA LEU A 451 13.13 -4.19 0.31
C LEU A 451 13.47 -3.82 1.76
N VAL A 452 12.68 -4.34 2.70
CA VAL A 452 12.76 -4.01 4.11
C VAL A 452 13.92 -4.78 4.75
N PRO A 453 14.94 -4.08 5.29
CA PRO A 453 16.12 -4.74 5.82
C PRO A 453 15.82 -5.45 7.14
N PHE A 454 16.32 -6.68 7.25
CA PHE A 454 16.10 -7.51 8.42
C PHE A 454 17.43 -8.05 8.97
N GLN A 455 18.08 -8.99 8.26
CA GLN A 455 19.35 -9.61 8.68
C GLN A 455 20.51 -9.18 7.76
N ARG A 456 21.76 -9.27 8.24
CA ARG A 456 22.97 -9.11 7.43
C ARG A 456 23.94 -10.29 7.59
N PRO A 457 24.85 -10.52 6.62
CA PRO A 457 25.96 -11.46 6.80
C PRO A 457 26.83 -11.08 8.01
N LEU A 458 27.38 -12.10 8.64
CA LEU A 458 28.36 -11.97 9.72
C LEU A 458 29.73 -11.55 9.15
N GLN A 459 30.51 -10.78 9.91
CA GLN A 459 31.80 -10.22 9.51
C GLN A 459 32.88 -10.37 10.60
N GLY A 460 34.13 -10.59 10.18
CA GLY A 460 35.29 -10.59 11.09
C GLY A 460 35.17 -11.63 12.20
N ASP A 461 35.34 -11.19 13.45
CA ASP A 461 35.26 -12.03 14.64
C ASP A 461 33.85 -12.64 14.85
N GLU A 462 32.80 -12.12 14.18
CA GLU A 462 31.47 -12.76 14.15
C GLU A 462 31.50 -14.17 13.49
N LEU A 463 32.56 -14.52 12.75
CA LEU A 463 32.72 -15.81 12.03
C LEU A 463 33.51 -16.89 12.82
N THR A 464 34.35 -16.51 13.78
CA THR A 464 35.28 -17.42 14.47
C THR A 464 34.70 -17.85 15.82
N THR A 465 33.77 -18.79 15.79
CA THR A 465 32.98 -19.22 16.93
C THR A 465 33.79 -20.02 17.96
N ASN A 466 34.37 -19.33 18.95
CA ASN A 466 34.72 -19.90 20.27
C ASN A 466 33.99 -19.19 21.43
N LEU A 467 33.00 -18.39 21.08
CA LEU A 467 32.13 -17.77 22.04
C LEU A 467 30.73 -18.37 21.82
N ARG A 468 30.21 -19.07 22.82
CA ARG A 468 29.01 -19.94 22.74
C ARG A 468 27.67 -19.18 22.73
N GLU A 469 27.66 -17.85 22.54
CA GLU A 469 26.53 -16.97 22.94
C GLU A 469 26.10 -15.86 21.93
N PHE A 470 26.49 -15.88 20.63
CA PHE A 470 26.57 -14.63 19.83
C PHE A 470 25.34 -14.34 18.92
N PRO A 471 24.88 -13.06 18.84
CA PRO A 471 23.66 -12.66 18.13
C PRO A 471 23.78 -12.76 16.61
N VAL A 472 22.66 -13.00 15.90
CA VAL A 472 22.64 -12.54 14.49
C VAL A 472 22.61 -11.02 14.45
N SER A 473 23.32 -10.48 13.47
CA SER A 473 23.41 -9.06 13.21
C SER A 473 22.32 -8.62 12.23
N ASN A 474 21.60 -7.57 12.59
CA ASN A 474 20.52 -7.04 11.77
C ASN A 474 21.00 -5.93 10.82
N SER A 475 20.25 -5.71 9.75
CA SER A 475 20.59 -4.76 8.69
C SER A 475 19.73 -3.50 8.79
N GLY A 476 20.31 -2.35 8.45
CA GLY A 476 19.59 -1.10 8.14
C GLY A 476 19.55 -0.79 6.63
N LEU A 477 20.03 -1.71 5.77
CA LEU A 477 20.27 -1.47 4.35
C LEU A 477 19.04 -1.74 3.48
N ILE A 478 18.30 -0.67 3.16
CA ILE A 478 17.17 -0.71 2.23
C ILE A 478 17.69 -0.84 0.81
N VAL A 479 17.09 -1.73 0.01
CA VAL A 479 17.38 -1.87 -1.43
C VAL A 479 16.16 -1.43 -2.24
N ARG A 480 16.37 -0.48 -3.16
CA ARG A 480 15.36 0.00 -4.09
C ARG A 480 15.51 -0.70 -5.44
N VAL A 481 14.43 -1.31 -5.93
CA VAL A 481 14.37 -2.03 -7.21
C VAL A 481 13.36 -1.32 -8.11
N ASP A 482 13.76 -0.98 -9.33
CA ASP A 482 12.84 -0.52 -10.37
C ASP A 482 12.08 -1.73 -10.94
N LEU A 483 10.76 -1.76 -10.74
CA LEU A 483 9.89 -2.88 -11.11
C LEU A 483 9.59 -2.92 -12.61
N SER A 484 9.73 -1.80 -13.31
CA SER A 484 9.52 -1.71 -14.77
C SER A 484 10.69 -2.34 -15.53
N THR A 485 11.92 -2.13 -15.04
CA THR A 485 13.14 -2.69 -15.65
C THR A 485 13.64 -3.95 -14.95
N PHE A 486 13.09 -4.26 -13.77
CA PHE A 486 13.52 -5.34 -12.88
C PHE A 486 15.02 -5.30 -12.55
N ARG A 487 15.48 -4.11 -12.13
CA ARG A 487 16.89 -3.84 -11.80
C ARG A 487 17.01 -3.04 -10.51
N VAL A 488 18.14 -3.17 -9.81
CA VAL A 488 18.46 -2.33 -8.65
C VAL A 488 18.61 -0.88 -9.10
N ALA A 489 17.91 0.02 -8.42
CA ALA A 489 17.86 1.46 -8.68
C ALA A 489 18.51 2.31 -7.58
N GLY A 490 18.94 1.68 -6.48
CA GLY A 490 19.65 2.36 -5.38
C GLY A 490 19.57 1.58 -4.07
N SER A 491 20.29 2.05 -3.07
CA SER A 491 20.19 1.57 -1.69
C SER A 491 20.41 2.71 -0.70
N LEU A 492 19.95 2.51 0.54
CA LEU A 492 20.04 3.47 1.63
C LEU A 492 20.31 2.71 2.93
N ASP A 493 21.42 3.03 3.63
CA ASP A 493 21.77 2.39 4.90
C ASP A 493 21.34 3.26 6.08
N LEU A 494 20.21 2.92 6.70
CA LEU A 494 19.65 3.66 7.84
C LEU A 494 20.56 3.64 9.07
N ALA A 495 21.40 2.59 9.21
CA ALA A 495 22.32 2.48 10.33
C ALA A 495 23.43 3.55 10.32
N THR A 496 23.64 4.21 9.17
CA THR A 496 24.56 5.36 9.06
C THR A 496 23.99 6.64 9.65
N ILE A 497 22.67 6.75 9.74
CA ILE A 497 21.96 7.88 10.37
C ILE A 497 21.87 7.66 11.88
N HIS A 498 21.50 6.45 12.30
CA HIS A 498 21.46 6.05 13.69
C HIS A 498 21.69 4.53 13.78
N SER A 499 22.65 4.08 14.58
CA SER A 499 23.12 2.67 14.62
C SER A 499 22.00 1.66 14.93
N ASP A 500 21.00 2.09 15.71
CA ASP A 500 19.85 1.26 16.09
C ASP A 500 18.74 1.16 15.05
N LEU A 501 18.84 1.87 13.92
CA LEU A 501 17.88 1.75 12.80
C LEU A 501 18.18 0.52 11.94
N CYS A 502 18.02 -0.65 12.56
CA CYS A 502 18.22 -1.94 11.93
C CYS A 502 17.16 -2.97 12.38
N GLY A 503 16.97 -4.01 11.57
CA GLY A 503 16.14 -5.16 11.91
C GLY A 503 14.66 -4.84 11.98
N PHE A 504 14.09 -4.46 10.83
CA PHE A 504 12.69 -4.12 10.70
C PHE A 504 11.87 -5.34 10.22
N SER A 505 10.73 -5.59 10.85
CA SER A 505 9.86 -6.73 10.47
C SER A 505 8.99 -6.44 9.24
N GLY A 506 8.80 -5.17 8.90
CA GLY A 506 8.01 -4.70 7.79
C GLY A 506 8.10 -3.18 7.64
N ALA A 507 7.32 -2.61 6.73
CA ALA A 507 7.17 -1.18 6.57
C ALA A 507 5.73 -0.84 6.14
N VAL A 508 5.30 0.38 6.44
CA VAL A 508 3.97 0.91 6.11
C VAL A 508 4.14 2.19 5.31
N THR A 509 3.36 2.36 4.24
CA THR A 509 3.37 3.59 3.43
C THR A 509 2.19 4.49 3.76
N VAL A 510 2.44 5.76 4.00
CA VAL A 510 1.41 6.82 4.09
C VAL A 510 1.88 7.99 3.25
N ALA A 511 1.12 8.34 2.21
CA ALA A 511 1.55 9.27 1.15
C ALA A 511 2.97 8.88 0.61
N ASN A 512 3.90 9.83 0.57
CA ASN A 512 5.28 9.63 0.09
C ASN A 512 6.23 9.00 1.12
N PHE A 513 5.78 8.71 2.33
CA PHE A 513 6.65 8.27 3.41
C PHE A 513 6.54 6.77 3.67
N ALA A 514 7.69 6.12 3.83
CA ALA A 514 7.80 4.77 4.38
C ALA A 514 8.13 4.82 5.87
N TYR A 515 7.34 4.12 6.67
CA TYR A 515 7.50 3.94 8.11
C TYR A 515 7.95 2.51 8.39
N PHE A 516 9.21 2.34 8.77
CA PHE A 516 9.80 1.02 9.02
C PHE A 516 9.45 0.53 10.42
N VAL A 517 8.86 -0.66 10.50
CA VAL A 517 8.33 -1.25 11.73
C VAL A 517 9.47 -1.85 12.56
N PRO A 518 9.79 -1.28 13.74
CA PRO A 518 10.91 -1.74 14.53
C PRO A 518 10.61 -3.08 15.18
N TYR A 519 11.51 -4.04 14.97
CA TYR A 519 11.43 -5.35 15.61
C TYR A 519 12.59 -5.54 16.57
N MET A 520 13.78 -5.88 16.07
CA MET A 520 14.87 -6.35 16.91
C MET A 520 16.19 -5.84 16.35
N ARG A 521 17.12 -5.38 17.19
CA ARG A 521 18.44 -4.88 16.75
C ARG A 521 19.49 -5.98 16.64
N VAL A 522 19.38 -6.98 17.52
CA VAL A 522 20.26 -8.16 17.58
C VAL A 522 19.42 -9.36 18.00
N LYS A 523 19.58 -10.56 17.43
CA LYS A 523 18.65 -11.69 17.72
C LYS A 523 18.79 -12.30 19.11
N GLN A 524 19.90 -12.06 19.80
CA GLN A 524 20.15 -12.61 21.13
C GLN A 524 21.23 -11.77 21.84
N PRO A 525 20.89 -10.98 22.87
CA PRO A 525 21.88 -10.19 23.59
C PRO A 525 22.73 -11.06 24.54
N ASP A 526 23.94 -10.59 24.83
CA ASP A 526 24.92 -11.24 25.74
C ASP A 526 24.53 -11.15 27.23
N SER A 527 23.55 -10.31 27.59
CA SER A 527 23.12 -10.08 28.98
C SER A 527 21.61 -9.80 29.09
N GLU A 528 20.99 -10.28 30.18
CA GLU A 528 19.60 -9.96 30.56
C GLU A 528 19.37 -8.43 30.68
N GLU A 529 20.43 -7.64 30.88
CA GLU A 529 20.37 -6.19 31.03
C GLU A 529 20.10 -5.43 29.72
N VAL A 530 20.32 -6.04 28.54
CA VAL A 530 20.15 -5.37 27.24
C VAL A 530 18.91 -5.89 26.51
N ASN A 531 17.86 -5.08 26.43
CA ASN A 531 16.67 -5.42 25.64
C ASN A 531 16.96 -5.27 24.13
N PRO A 532 16.95 -6.37 23.34
CA PRO A 532 17.26 -6.35 21.92
C PRO A 532 16.12 -5.79 21.06
N TYR A 533 14.91 -5.73 21.61
CA TYR A 533 13.74 -5.23 20.90
C TYR A 533 13.80 -3.70 20.78
N SER A 534 13.56 -3.21 19.57
CA SER A 534 13.63 -1.79 19.25
C SER A 534 12.25 -1.15 19.32
N GLY A 535 12.20 0.09 19.77
CA GLY A 535 11.06 1.00 19.62
C GLY A 535 11.36 2.15 18.64
N LEU A 536 12.46 2.05 17.88
CA LEU A 536 12.95 3.14 17.03
C LEU A 536 12.42 3.00 15.59
N VAL A 537 11.37 3.75 15.27
CA VAL A 537 10.73 3.78 13.94
C VAL A 537 11.55 4.67 13.02
N ALA A 538 11.91 4.20 11.82
CA ALA A 538 12.45 5.07 10.76
C ALA A 538 11.33 5.56 9.84
N ARG A 539 11.40 6.83 9.45
CA ARG A 539 10.58 7.45 8.40
C ARG A 539 11.48 7.89 7.25
N VAL A 540 11.23 7.40 6.05
CA VAL A 540 11.99 7.73 4.83
C VAL A 540 11.08 8.42 3.82
N ASP A 541 11.49 9.56 3.28
CA ASP A 541 10.82 10.18 2.11
C ASP A 541 11.19 9.40 0.85
N LEU A 542 10.18 8.82 0.18
CA LEU A 542 10.40 7.96 -0.97
C LEU A 542 10.63 8.74 -2.27
N ARG A 543 10.35 10.05 -2.29
CA ARG A 543 10.55 10.93 -3.45
C ARG A 543 12.03 11.17 -3.72
N ASP A 544 12.78 11.51 -2.67
CA ASP A 544 14.24 11.69 -2.76
C ASP A 544 15.03 10.42 -2.40
N PHE A 545 14.40 9.48 -1.68
CA PHE A 545 15.01 8.26 -1.15
C PHE A 545 16.32 8.53 -0.38
N ARG A 546 16.37 9.64 0.36
CA ARG A 546 17.53 10.10 1.13
C ARG A 546 17.15 10.76 2.45
N SER A 547 16.02 11.46 2.50
CA SER A 547 15.56 12.14 3.71
C SER A 547 15.06 11.11 4.73
N VAL A 548 15.78 11.00 5.85
CA VAL A 548 15.49 10.05 6.93
C VAL A 548 15.20 10.80 8.22
N GLN A 549 14.16 10.37 8.92
CA GLN A 549 13.84 10.76 10.29
C GLN A 549 13.60 9.52 11.13
N TYR A 550 13.63 9.66 12.45
CA TYR A 550 13.34 8.57 13.36
C TYR A 550 12.55 9.02 14.58
N LEU A 551 11.82 8.09 15.18
CA LEU A 551 10.97 8.31 16.35
C LEU A 551 11.17 7.17 17.35
N ASP A 552 11.58 7.52 18.57
CA ASP A 552 11.72 6.57 19.68
C ASP A 552 10.41 6.47 20.47
N LEU A 553 9.69 5.37 20.27
CA LEU A 553 8.43 5.09 20.97
C LEU A 553 8.62 4.84 22.47
N THR A 554 9.85 4.55 22.90
CA THR A 554 10.15 4.19 24.29
C THR A 554 10.14 5.40 25.22
N LEU A 555 10.25 6.61 24.64
CA LEU A 555 10.03 7.88 25.31
C LEU A 555 8.56 8.07 25.74
N VAL A 556 7.63 7.39 25.08
CA VAL A 556 6.19 7.43 25.40
C VAL A 556 5.86 6.33 26.39
N ASN A 557 6.31 5.11 26.13
CA ASN A 557 6.23 4.00 27.05
C ASN A 557 7.35 2.99 26.76
N VAL A 558 8.12 2.64 27.80
CA VAL A 558 9.32 1.79 27.68
C VAL A 558 9.06 0.42 27.02
N ASN A 559 7.81 -0.06 27.03
CA ASN A 559 7.39 -1.34 26.47
C ASN A 559 6.90 -1.26 25.02
N LEU A 560 6.90 -0.08 24.38
CA LEU A 560 6.59 0.06 22.95
C LEU A 560 7.81 -0.33 22.12
N ARG A 561 8.07 -1.63 22.10
CA ARG A 561 9.21 -2.27 21.42
C ARG A 561 8.75 -3.54 20.71
N GLY A 562 9.47 -3.92 19.66
CA GLY A 562 9.39 -5.24 19.07
C GLY A 562 8.03 -5.57 18.46
N PHE A 563 7.73 -4.84 17.40
CA PHE A 563 6.49 -4.97 16.62
C PHE A 563 6.69 -5.87 15.40
N MET A 564 5.61 -6.51 14.96
CA MET A 564 5.60 -7.38 13.78
C MET A 564 4.64 -6.85 12.73
N LYS A 565 5.17 -6.28 11.64
CA LYS A 565 4.35 -5.62 10.60
C LYS A 565 3.53 -4.45 11.16
N GLY A 566 2.75 -3.83 10.29
CA GLY A 566 1.88 -2.71 10.61
C GLY A 566 0.97 -2.41 9.44
N PHE A 567 0.00 -1.53 9.67
CA PHE A 567 -0.93 -1.09 8.64
C PHE A 567 -1.24 0.40 8.81
N ALA A 568 -1.73 1.02 7.74
CA ALA A 568 -2.15 2.42 7.73
C ALA A 568 -3.67 2.52 7.80
N TYR A 569 -4.17 3.54 8.50
CA TYR A 569 -5.56 3.97 8.42
C TYR A 569 -5.61 5.48 8.47
N ARG A 570 -6.16 6.11 7.42
CA ARG A 570 -6.03 7.55 7.19
C ARG A 570 -4.55 7.98 7.25
N HIS A 571 -4.23 9.00 8.05
CA HIS A 571 -2.89 9.51 8.28
C HIS A 571 -2.19 8.83 9.47
N TYR A 572 -2.70 7.71 9.98
CA TYR A 572 -2.10 7.00 11.10
C TYR A 572 -1.39 5.72 10.67
N VAL A 573 -0.28 5.42 11.33
CA VAL A 573 0.41 4.13 11.25
C VAL A 573 0.15 3.35 12.54
N PHE A 574 -0.29 2.09 12.40
CA PHE A 574 -0.53 1.17 13.50
C PHE A 574 0.52 0.08 13.50
N LEU A 575 1.15 -0.16 14.65
CA LEU A 575 2.15 -1.19 14.84
C LEU A 575 1.56 -2.37 15.60
N VAL A 576 1.71 -3.56 15.03
CA VAL A 576 1.16 -4.80 15.57
C VAL A 576 2.07 -5.32 16.68
N PRO A 577 1.56 -5.49 17.91
CA PRO A 577 2.40 -5.87 19.04
C PRO A 577 2.76 -7.35 18.99
N HIS A 578 4.05 -7.63 19.14
CA HIS A 578 4.59 -8.98 19.18
C HIS A 578 5.31 -9.19 20.52
N ARG A 579 6.64 -9.05 20.54
CA ARG A 579 7.49 -9.32 21.70
C ARG A 579 8.26 -8.07 22.07
N SER A 580 8.05 -7.53 23.26
CA SER A 580 8.65 -6.26 23.68
C SER A 580 9.91 -6.40 24.53
N GLN A 581 10.18 -7.61 25.03
CA GLN A 581 11.29 -7.86 25.94
C GLN A 581 11.90 -9.25 25.74
N PHE A 582 13.21 -9.36 25.97
CA PHE A 582 13.92 -10.64 25.88
C PHE A 582 13.54 -11.56 27.04
N TYR A 583 13.50 -11.02 28.25
CA TYR A 583 13.30 -11.79 29.46
C TYR A 583 12.43 -11.02 30.45
N ASP A 584 11.61 -11.76 31.19
CA ASP A 584 10.80 -11.25 32.30
C ASP A 584 10.51 -12.40 33.27
N LEU A 585 10.98 -12.25 34.51
CA LEU A 585 10.80 -13.23 35.60
C LEU A 585 9.34 -13.34 36.07
N LYS A 586 8.56 -12.27 35.92
CA LYS A 586 7.25 -12.10 36.58
C LYS A 586 6.10 -11.92 35.59
N GLY A 587 6.38 -11.73 34.31
CA GLY A 587 5.39 -11.42 33.28
C GLY A 587 5.66 -12.09 31.93
N SER A 588 4.75 -11.86 30.99
CA SER A 588 4.93 -12.35 29.61
C SER A 588 5.90 -11.43 28.86
N THR A 589 6.80 -12.03 28.08
CA THR A 589 7.65 -11.26 27.16
C THR A 589 6.90 -10.71 25.95
N GLN A 590 5.70 -11.24 25.69
CA GLN A 590 4.82 -10.80 24.61
C GLN A 590 3.99 -9.60 25.04
N SER A 591 3.86 -8.64 24.13
CA SER A 591 3.11 -7.41 24.32
C SER A 591 1.74 -7.49 23.67
N GLY A 592 0.75 -6.84 24.29
CA GLY A 592 -0.54 -6.52 23.67
C GLY A 592 -0.72 -5.02 23.39
N LYS A 593 0.36 -4.22 23.46
CA LYS A 593 0.30 -2.76 23.32
C LYS A 593 0.39 -2.35 21.85
N VAL A 594 -0.74 -2.11 21.21
CA VAL A 594 -0.81 -1.57 19.85
C VAL A 594 -0.37 -0.10 19.89
N ALA A 595 0.62 0.28 19.08
CA ALA A 595 1.03 1.68 18.95
C ALA A 595 0.33 2.31 17.73
N ARG A 596 -0.15 3.55 17.88
CA ARG A 596 -0.69 4.40 16.81
C ARG A 596 0.16 5.67 16.72
N ILE A 597 0.71 5.92 15.53
CA ILE A 597 1.56 7.07 15.23
C ILE A 597 0.80 8.01 14.30
N ASP A 598 0.64 9.27 14.71
CA ASP A 598 0.18 10.36 13.85
C ASP A 598 1.30 10.78 12.90
N THR A 599 1.07 10.65 11.59
CA THR A 599 2.09 11.00 10.58
C THR A 599 2.28 12.50 10.39
N THR A 600 1.32 13.31 10.81
CA THR A 600 1.38 14.79 10.77
C THR A 600 2.16 15.35 11.96
N ASN A 601 2.21 14.62 13.08
CA ASN A 601 3.02 14.92 14.26
C ASN A 601 3.99 13.76 14.55
N PHE A 602 5.07 13.66 13.75
CA PHE A 602 6.08 12.61 13.91
C PHE A 602 7.06 12.89 15.06
N SER A 603 6.50 13.00 16.28
CA SER A 603 7.21 13.20 17.54
C SER A 603 6.58 12.32 18.64
N PRO A 604 7.19 12.18 19.84
CA PRO A 604 6.59 11.41 20.94
C PRO A 604 5.17 11.87 21.31
N SER A 605 4.84 13.15 21.12
CA SER A 605 3.49 13.68 21.39
C SER A 605 2.41 13.22 20.41
N GLY A 606 2.81 12.78 19.21
CA GLY A 606 1.89 12.22 18.20
C GLY A 606 1.70 10.71 18.32
N VAL A 607 2.18 10.09 19.40
CA VAL A 607 2.07 8.65 19.63
C VAL A 607 1.03 8.37 20.70
N SER A 608 0.16 7.40 20.43
CA SER A 608 -0.78 6.83 21.41
C SER A 608 -0.68 5.30 21.39
N PHE A 609 -1.11 4.64 22.46
CA PHE A 609 -1.13 3.17 22.49
C PHE A 609 -2.37 2.63 23.20
N LEU A 610 -2.79 1.43 22.81
CA LEU A 610 -3.89 0.67 23.41
C LEU A 610 -3.35 -0.67 23.90
N ASP A 611 -3.56 -1.00 25.18
CA ASP A 611 -3.20 -2.30 25.73
C ASP A 611 -4.37 -3.29 25.63
N LEU A 612 -4.28 -4.20 24.65
CA LEU A 612 -5.31 -5.21 24.40
C LEU A 612 -5.48 -6.19 25.56
N THR A 613 -4.48 -6.35 26.44
CA THR A 613 -4.54 -7.32 27.54
C THR A 613 -5.37 -6.84 28.73
N THR A 614 -5.62 -5.54 28.80
CA THR A 614 -6.36 -4.90 29.91
C THR A 614 -7.61 -4.16 29.44
N ALA A 615 -7.75 -3.88 28.15
CA ALA A 615 -8.95 -3.30 27.57
C ALA A 615 -10.16 -4.23 27.75
N LEU A 616 -11.28 -3.67 28.17
CA LEU A 616 -12.55 -4.39 28.21
C LEU A 616 -13.01 -4.69 26.77
N ARG A 617 -13.46 -5.93 26.54
CA ARG A 617 -14.02 -6.27 25.24
C ARG A 617 -15.39 -5.63 25.07
N SER A 618 -15.63 -5.09 23.88
CA SER A 618 -16.95 -4.74 23.36
C SER A 618 -17.67 -6.00 22.87
N GLN A 619 -17.76 -7.00 23.73
CA GLN A 619 -18.44 -8.28 23.57
C GLN A 619 -18.98 -8.70 24.94
N VAL A 620 -19.94 -9.62 24.96
CA VAL A 620 -20.50 -10.12 26.23
C VAL A 620 -19.95 -11.52 26.51
N PRO A 621 -19.47 -11.78 27.74
CA PRO A 621 -19.25 -10.83 28.84
C PRO A 621 -18.10 -9.85 28.58
N ASP A 622 -18.22 -8.64 29.14
CA ASP A 622 -17.33 -7.50 28.95
C ASP A 622 -16.17 -7.53 29.95
N PHE A 623 -15.21 -8.43 29.72
CA PHE A 623 -13.99 -8.51 30.51
C PHE A 623 -12.73 -8.48 29.65
N ALA A 624 -11.62 -8.04 30.25
CA ALA A 624 -10.31 -8.00 29.61
C ALA A 624 -9.72 -9.40 29.39
N ASP A 625 -9.12 -9.62 28.22
CA ASP A 625 -8.49 -10.90 27.88
C ASP A 625 -6.96 -10.75 27.88
N SER A 626 -6.35 -11.24 28.97
CA SER A 626 -4.89 -11.17 29.12
C SER A 626 -4.11 -11.93 28.04
N HIS A 627 -4.75 -12.79 27.24
CA HIS A 627 -4.09 -13.54 26.16
C HIS A 627 -3.97 -12.78 24.84
N LEU A 628 -4.54 -11.57 24.72
CA LEU A 628 -4.44 -10.74 23.52
C LEU A 628 -3.07 -10.04 23.40
N ARG A 629 -2.04 -10.84 23.12
CA ARG A 629 -0.64 -10.42 22.97
C ARG A 629 0.11 -11.34 22.02
N GLY A 630 1.22 -10.85 21.47
CA GLY A 630 2.12 -11.65 20.64
C GLY A 630 1.53 -11.99 19.26
N PHE A 631 0.98 -10.97 18.60
CA PHE A 631 0.45 -11.06 17.23
C PHE A 631 1.60 -10.96 16.21
N ASN A 632 1.46 -11.60 15.05
CA ASN A 632 2.53 -11.65 14.04
C ASN A 632 2.24 -10.86 12.75
N GLY A 633 0.99 -10.42 12.58
CA GLY A 633 0.57 -9.60 11.46
C GLY A 633 -0.72 -8.85 11.76
N GLY A 634 -1.11 -7.96 10.88
CA GLY A 634 -2.37 -7.24 11.00
C GLY A 634 -2.79 -6.60 9.69
N VAL A 635 -4.09 -6.47 9.51
CA VAL A 635 -4.74 -5.93 8.30
C VAL A 635 -5.86 -4.99 8.68
N VAL A 636 -6.31 -4.17 7.73
CA VAL A 636 -7.37 -3.19 7.95
C VAL A 636 -8.46 -3.32 6.88
N SER A 637 -9.71 -3.47 7.33
CA SER A 637 -10.90 -3.51 6.48
C SER A 637 -11.99 -2.62 7.06
N GLY A 638 -12.52 -1.70 6.26
CA GLY A 638 -13.42 -0.67 6.76
C GLY A 638 -12.70 0.21 7.79
N LYS A 639 -13.35 0.53 8.91
CA LYS A 639 -12.71 1.22 10.05
C LYS A 639 -12.08 0.28 11.08
N TYR A 640 -11.95 -1.01 10.77
CA TYR A 640 -11.50 -2.01 11.73
C TYR A 640 -10.11 -2.54 11.41
N GLY A 641 -9.24 -2.58 12.44
CA GLY A 641 -7.93 -3.22 12.39
C GLY A 641 -8.00 -4.62 13.00
N PHE A 642 -7.48 -5.61 12.29
CA PHE A 642 -7.48 -7.02 12.69
C PHE A 642 -6.05 -7.48 12.98
N PHE A 643 -5.84 -8.20 14.07
CA PHE A 643 -4.55 -8.68 14.54
C PHE A 643 -4.50 -10.20 14.46
N VAL A 644 -3.48 -10.70 13.76
CA VAL A 644 -3.31 -12.10 13.41
C VAL A 644 -2.63 -12.85 14.55
N PRO A 645 -3.27 -13.88 15.13
CA PRO A 645 -2.79 -14.52 16.33
C PRO A 645 -1.60 -15.44 16.04
N TYR A 646 -0.58 -15.35 16.91
CA TYR A 646 0.59 -16.22 16.83
C TYR A 646 0.92 -16.86 18.17
N PHE A 647 1.73 -16.22 19.02
CA PHE A 647 2.23 -16.81 20.26
C PHE A 647 2.13 -15.82 21.42
N ASN A 648 1.34 -16.13 22.46
CA ASN A 648 1.03 -15.20 23.54
C ASN A 648 2.05 -15.19 24.70
N GLY A 649 3.13 -15.97 24.58
CA GLY A 649 4.17 -16.12 25.61
C GLY A 649 4.06 -17.43 26.38
N ALA A 650 2.91 -18.10 26.32
CA ALA A 650 2.68 -19.41 26.92
C ALA A 650 2.30 -20.46 25.88
N THR A 651 1.38 -20.13 24.96
CA THR A 651 0.85 -21.04 23.95
C THR A 651 0.60 -20.34 22.62
N PHE A 652 0.51 -21.13 21.54
CA PHE A 652 0.02 -20.61 20.26
C PHE A 652 -1.46 -20.27 20.38
N SER A 653 -1.80 -19.05 19.96
CA SER A 653 -3.14 -18.49 20.06
C SER A 653 -3.89 -18.69 18.73
N GLY A 654 -5.20 -18.86 18.82
CA GLY A 654 -6.13 -18.75 17.69
C GLY A 654 -7.11 -17.58 17.84
N LYS A 655 -6.81 -16.64 18.75
CA LYS A 655 -7.65 -15.48 19.04
C LYS A 655 -7.34 -14.31 18.13
N VAL A 656 -8.07 -14.17 17.03
CA VAL A 656 -8.03 -12.98 16.18
C VAL A 656 -8.63 -11.82 16.97
N CYS A 657 -7.89 -10.72 17.09
CA CYS A 657 -8.36 -9.51 17.75
C CYS A 657 -8.77 -8.48 16.69
N ARG A 658 -9.83 -7.72 16.94
CA ARG A 658 -10.25 -6.58 16.13
C ARG A 658 -10.44 -5.35 17.01
N ILE A 659 -10.07 -4.17 16.51
CA ILE A 659 -10.35 -2.87 17.17
C ILE A 659 -10.97 -1.89 16.19
N ASN A 660 -11.75 -0.93 16.70
CA ASN A 660 -12.23 0.21 15.93
C ASN A 660 -11.13 1.29 15.85
N LEU A 661 -10.71 1.65 14.64
CA LEU A 661 -9.59 2.57 14.41
C LEU A 661 -9.99 4.05 14.49
N ASP A 662 -11.27 4.39 14.34
CA ASP A 662 -11.76 5.75 14.55
C ASP A 662 -11.68 6.14 16.02
N LYS A 663 -12.12 5.23 16.90
CA LYS A 663 -12.14 5.46 18.34
C LYS A 663 -10.84 5.03 19.02
N PHE A 664 -10.09 4.13 18.38
CA PHE A 664 -8.91 3.46 18.93
C PHE A 664 -9.21 2.68 20.22
N GLU A 665 -10.32 1.96 20.20
CA GLU A 665 -10.87 1.14 21.29
C GLU A 665 -11.81 0.07 20.70
N GLU A 666 -12.90 -0.29 21.38
CA GLU A 666 -13.86 -1.32 20.95
C GLU A 666 -13.18 -2.65 20.60
N VAL A 667 -12.42 -3.18 21.55
CA VAL A 667 -11.71 -4.45 21.38
C VAL A 667 -12.73 -5.59 21.24
N GLN A 668 -12.55 -6.44 20.25
CA GLN A 668 -13.33 -7.64 20.02
C GLN A 668 -12.42 -8.82 19.70
N THR A 669 -12.84 -10.03 20.06
CA THR A 669 -12.06 -11.25 19.93
C THR A 669 -12.87 -12.33 19.22
N LEU A 670 -12.25 -12.99 18.26
CA LEU A 670 -12.74 -14.22 17.63
C LEU A 670 -11.73 -15.35 17.91
N ASP A 671 -12.14 -16.36 18.65
CA ASP A 671 -11.35 -17.55 19.00
C ASP A 671 -11.66 -18.71 18.05
N LEU A 672 -10.81 -18.86 17.03
CA LEU A 672 -10.91 -19.90 16.02
C LEU A 672 -10.81 -21.32 16.60
N THR A 673 -10.30 -21.45 17.83
CA THR A 673 -10.05 -22.74 18.45
C THR A 673 -11.32 -23.39 19.00
N GLN A 674 -12.40 -22.62 19.09
CA GLN A 674 -13.74 -23.12 19.38
C GLN A 674 -14.38 -23.81 18.16
N PHE A 675 -13.90 -23.52 16.94
CA PHE A 675 -14.28 -24.24 15.72
C PHE A 675 -13.37 -25.45 15.49
N ASP A 676 -12.05 -25.23 15.48
CA ASP A 676 -11.06 -26.30 15.40
C ASP A 676 -9.84 -25.93 16.25
N SER A 677 -9.57 -26.77 17.26
CA SER A 677 -8.48 -26.57 18.23
C SER A 677 -7.09 -26.38 17.62
N ARG A 678 -6.89 -26.81 16.36
CA ARG A 678 -5.63 -26.68 15.60
C ARG A 678 -5.42 -25.29 14.99
N LEU A 679 -6.46 -24.47 14.86
CA LEU A 679 -6.39 -23.14 14.23
C LEU A 679 -5.71 -22.12 15.13
N ARG A 680 -4.39 -22.18 15.17
CA ARG A 680 -3.52 -21.37 16.01
C ARG A 680 -2.26 -21.02 15.22
N GLY A 681 -1.54 -19.99 15.63
CA GLY A 681 -0.15 -19.81 15.19
C GLY A 681 0.01 -19.41 13.72
N PHE A 682 -0.62 -18.31 13.32
CA PHE A 682 -0.59 -17.79 11.96
C PHE A 682 0.50 -16.72 11.79
N SER A 683 1.09 -16.63 10.59
CA SER A 683 2.17 -15.68 10.31
C SER A 683 1.70 -14.35 9.74
N ASP A 684 0.55 -14.33 9.07
CA ASP A 684 0.02 -13.13 8.41
C ASP A 684 -1.47 -13.20 8.13
N GLY A 685 -2.03 -12.06 7.72
CA GLY A 685 -3.39 -11.91 7.23
C GLY A 685 -3.38 -11.28 5.84
N ILE A 686 -4.27 -11.75 4.96
CA ILE A 686 -4.41 -11.25 3.59
C ILE A 686 -5.88 -10.97 3.34
N LEU A 687 -6.22 -9.77 2.89
CA LEU A 687 -7.60 -9.40 2.58
C LEU A 687 -7.96 -9.77 1.14
N SER A 688 -9.24 -10.12 0.94
CA SER A 688 -9.80 -10.17 -0.40
C SER A 688 -9.84 -8.77 -1.02
N LYS A 689 -9.56 -8.75 -2.32
CA LYS A 689 -9.63 -7.60 -3.20
C LYS A 689 -10.92 -7.61 -4.02
N VAL A 690 -11.78 -8.63 -3.92
CA VAL A 690 -13.07 -8.61 -4.60
C VAL A 690 -14.00 -7.65 -3.87
N GLN A 691 -14.64 -6.75 -4.61
CA GLN A 691 -15.74 -5.97 -4.06
C GLN A 691 -16.98 -6.85 -4.06
N GLU A 692 -17.45 -7.23 -2.88
CA GLU A 692 -18.65 -8.04 -2.70
C GLU A 692 -19.78 -7.23 -2.06
N THR A 693 -21.01 -7.71 -2.22
CA THR A 693 -22.13 -7.18 -1.44
C THR A 693 -21.96 -7.64 0.00
N LEU A 694 -21.95 -6.67 0.91
CA LEU A 694 -21.75 -6.94 2.33
C LEU A 694 -23.09 -7.17 3.04
N GLU A 695 -23.11 -8.02 4.06
CA GLU A 695 -24.26 -8.10 4.95
C GLU A 695 -24.33 -6.86 5.85
N ALA A 696 -23.22 -6.43 6.42
CA ALA A 696 -23.09 -5.21 7.20
C ALA A 696 -21.92 -4.34 6.71
N ASN A 697 -22.15 -3.04 6.56
CA ASN A 697 -21.10 -2.12 6.16
C ASN A 697 -20.05 -1.96 7.27
N LEU A 698 -18.77 -2.18 6.93
CA LEU A 698 -17.65 -2.04 7.86
C LEU A 698 -17.17 -0.59 8.05
N PHE A 699 -17.74 0.39 7.34
CA PHE A 699 -17.48 1.81 7.56
C PHE A 699 -18.51 2.48 8.47
N ASP A 700 -19.79 2.12 8.34
CA ASP A 700 -20.88 2.80 9.03
C ASP A 700 -20.83 2.57 10.54
N GLU A 701 -21.22 3.58 11.33
CA GLU A 701 -21.52 3.33 12.74
C GLU A 701 -22.72 2.40 12.83
N PHE A 702 -22.63 1.40 13.70
CA PHE A 702 -23.74 0.51 13.94
C PHE A 702 -24.88 1.32 14.57
N GLU A 703 -25.89 1.67 13.78
CA GLU A 703 -27.05 2.39 14.27
C GLU A 703 -27.91 1.46 15.14
N VAL A 704 -27.98 1.77 16.44
CA VAL A 704 -28.97 1.17 17.34
C VAL A 704 -30.34 1.66 16.88
N ARG A 705 -31.13 0.80 16.22
CA ARG A 705 -32.52 1.14 15.89
C ARG A 705 -33.28 1.49 17.18
N VAL A 706 -33.85 2.69 17.21
CA VAL A 706 -34.74 3.13 18.28
C VAL A 706 -36.09 2.40 18.12
N GLY A 707 -36.45 1.54 19.10
CA GLY A 707 -37.71 0.79 19.16
C GLY A 707 -37.58 -0.62 18.55
N THR A 708 -37.78 -1.71 19.28
CA THR A 708 -38.89 -2.01 20.18
C THR A 708 -38.42 -2.43 21.58
N THR A 709 -38.90 -1.74 22.61
CA THR A 709 -38.94 -2.22 23.99
C THR A 709 -40.13 -3.15 24.24
N ASP A 710 -40.87 -3.56 23.21
CA ASP A 710 -41.90 -4.57 23.35
C ASP A 710 -41.26 -5.91 23.73
N PRO A 711 -41.69 -6.54 24.83
CA PRO A 711 -41.26 -7.89 25.16
C PRO A 711 -41.65 -8.82 24.00
N TYR A 712 -40.70 -9.58 23.47
CA TYR A 712 -41.01 -10.62 22.50
C TYR A 712 -41.86 -11.69 23.20
N ASP A 713 -43.11 -11.83 22.77
CA ASP A 713 -43.94 -12.98 23.12
C ASP A 713 -43.27 -14.24 22.56
N TYR A 714 -42.91 -15.14 23.46
CA TYR A 714 -42.49 -16.49 23.12
C TYR A 714 -43.75 -17.33 22.84
N THR A 715 -43.91 -17.82 21.63
CA THR A 715 -44.69 -19.05 21.39
C THR A 715 -43.73 -20.20 21.23
N TYR A 716 -43.79 -21.13 22.20
CA TYR A 716 -43.04 -22.39 22.28
C TYR A 716 -43.25 -23.31 21.08
#